data_AF-A0A7W3J2R2-F1
#
_entry.id   AF-A0A7W3J2R2-F1
#
_cell.length_a   1.000
_cell.length_b   1.000
_cell.length_c   1.000
_cell.angle_alpha   90.00
_cell.angle_beta   90.00
_cell.angle_gamma   90.00
#
_symmetry.space_group_name_H-M   'P 1'
#
loop_
_entity.id
_entity.type
_entity.pdbx_description
1 polymer ?
#
loop_
_entity_poly.entity_id
_entity_poly.type
_entity_poly.pdbx_seq_one_letter_code
_entity_poly.pdbx_strand_id
1 'polypeptide(L)'
;MKRIFKGPWLWIVLAVVGVLLALQYLAPNGGYDEVATSTMSEYIAKGEVSEVTFVDGDQQIKATLDDSVDRSGGNKITTYWIDGTQQTFQDAVQAQVDKGTIEKYTDEVAKPSLIGSILATLLPFALIILLFLFLMNQVQGGGGRGVMQFAKSRAKLISKDMPKTTFSDVAGCEEAIEELGEIKEFLQEPAKFQAVGAKIPKGVLLYGPPGTGKTLLARAVAGEAGVPFYSISGSDFVEMFVGVGASRVRDLFEQAKENAPAIVFIDEIDAVGRHRGAGMGGGHDEREQTLNQLLVEMDGFDVRGGVILIAATNRPDVLDPALLRPGRFDRQIQVDAPDLNGRHMILKVHSRGKPMAPDIDLLSIARRTPGFTGADLANVLNEAALLTARGNQKLITDASLDEAIDRVIAGPQRRTRLMSEKEKLITAYHEGGHALVAAALPGTDPVHKITILPRGRALGYTMVLPDEDKYSQTRSEMLDKLAYMLGGRAAEEMIFHDPTTGAGNDIEKATSLARAMVTQYGMTERLGAIKLGESNSEPFLGRDFGHQRNYSEDVAAIVDEETKKFLATAHQEAFDILEENRDVLDALVLALLDKETLDKAEVAAVFEPLRRRPARPAWTGSPDRNPSELPPVEVPQEIRDRAAANGASHGQEAGAGAIITPPGSGGDVHGQPGLGNDAGLPNA
;
A
#
# COMPACT_ATOMS: atom_id res chain seq x y z
N MET A 1 -36.17 -4.90 5.87
CA MET A 1 -37.38 -4.43 5.14
C MET A 1 -38.38 -3.60 5.97
N LYS A 2 -38.70 -3.92 7.25
CA LYS A 2 -39.71 -3.16 8.05
C LYS A 2 -39.42 -1.69 8.39
N ARG A 3 -38.20 -1.17 8.14
CA ARG A 3 -37.82 0.23 8.43
C ARG A 3 -38.03 1.20 7.27
N ILE A 4 -38.01 0.72 6.01
CA ILE A 4 -38.21 1.57 4.82
C ILE A 4 -39.66 2.07 4.75
N PHE A 5 -40.62 1.22 5.15
CA PHE A 5 -42.06 1.54 5.18
C PHE A 5 -42.47 2.49 6.32
N LYS A 6 -41.58 2.79 7.28
CA LYS A 6 -41.88 3.73 8.38
C LYS A 6 -41.28 5.12 8.18
N GLY A 7 -40.50 5.32 7.11
CA GLY A 7 -39.90 6.61 6.77
C GLY A 7 -40.71 7.40 5.75
N PRO A 8 -40.46 8.72 5.60
CA PRO A 8 -41.12 9.57 4.61
C PRO A 8 -40.81 9.16 3.16
N TRP A 9 -39.76 8.37 2.94
CA TRP A 9 -39.29 7.90 1.63
C TRP A 9 -40.36 7.18 0.80
N LEU A 10 -41.22 6.38 1.43
CA LEU A 10 -42.28 5.67 0.69
C LEU A 10 -43.32 6.64 0.11
N TRP A 11 -43.65 7.70 0.85
CA TRP A 11 -44.55 8.76 0.40
C TRP A 11 -43.92 9.63 -0.68
N ILE A 12 -42.61 9.90 -0.57
CA ILE A 12 -41.86 10.64 -1.59
C ILE A 12 -41.84 9.84 -2.89
N VAL A 13 -41.55 8.54 -2.85
CA VAL A 13 -41.54 7.68 -4.03
C VAL A 13 -42.93 7.60 -4.66
N LEU A 14 -43.99 7.43 -3.87
CA LEU A 14 -45.38 7.44 -4.38
C LEU A 14 -45.76 8.76 -5.02
N ALA A 15 -45.34 9.90 -4.45
CA ALA A 15 -45.61 11.22 -5.01
C ALA A 15 -44.86 11.42 -6.34
N VAL A 16 -43.58 11.03 -6.42
CA VAL A 16 -42.79 11.11 -7.66
C VAL A 16 -43.40 10.23 -8.75
N VAL A 17 -43.79 9.00 -8.42
CA VAL A 17 -44.47 8.09 -9.36
C VAL A 17 -45.81 8.67 -9.82
N GLY A 18 -46.59 9.24 -8.90
CA GLY A 18 -47.86 9.89 -9.25
C GLY A 18 -47.69 11.09 -10.19
N VAL A 19 -46.64 11.90 -9.99
CA VAL A 19 -46.32 13.04 -10.86
C VAL A 19 -45.84 12.57 -12.24
N LEU A 20 -45.01 11.53 -12.30
CA LEU A 20 -44.56 10.95 -13.57
C LEU A 20 -45.74 10.38 -14.36
N LEU A 21 -46.67 9.67 -13.71
CA LEU A 21 -47.88 9.14 -14.35
C LEU A 21 -48.82 10.26 -14.80
N ALA A 22 -48.97 11.32 -14.01
CA ALA A 22 -49.78 12.48 -14.38
C ALA A 22 -49.19 13.21 -15.60
N LEU A 23 -47.88 13.43 -15.62
CA LEU A 23 -47.17 14.04 -16.76
C LEU A 23 -47.32 13.19 -18.03
N GLN A 24 -47.30 11.87 -17.90
CA GLN A 24 -47.50 10.97 -19.04
C GLN A 24 -48.93 11.00 -19.59
N TYR A 25 -49.95 11.17 -18.74
CA TYR A 25 -51.35 11.26 -19.18
C TYR A 25 -51.79 12.67 -19.63
N LEU A 26 -51.07 13.71 -19.22
CA LEU A 26 -51.33 15.10 -19.62
C LEU A 26 -50.65 15.49 -20.95
N ALA A 27 -49.79 14.63 -21.52
CA ALA A 27 -49.20 14.84 -22.83
C ALA A 27 -50.26 14.59 -23.94
N PRO A 28 -50.56 15.58 -24.80
CA PRO A 28 -51.57 15.41 -25.84
C PRO A 28 -51.05 14.51 -26.98
N ASN A 29 -51.60 13.31 -27.12
CA ASN A 29 -51.38 12.46 -28.29
C ASN A 29 -52.19 13.01 -29.49
N GLY A 30 -51.51 13.65 -30.43
CA GLY A 30 -52.12 14.42 -31.54
C GLY A 30 -52.87 13.64 -32.63
N GLY A 31 -53.27 12.37 -32.41
CA GLY A 31 -54.10 11.61 -33.35
C GLY A 31 -53.44 11.23 -34.68
N TYR A 32 -52.11 11.16 -34.74
CA TYR A 32 -51.33 10.66 -35.89
C TYR A 32 -50.77 9.26 -35.56
N ASP A 33 -50.83 8.34 -36.52
CA ASP A 33 -50.23 7.02 -36.39
C ASP A 33 -48.75 7.07 -36.78
N GLU A 34 -47.87 6.64 -35.89
CA GLU A 34 -46.43 6.62 -36.15
C GLU A 34 -46.07 5.53 -37.18
N VAL A 35 -45.27 5.89 -38.17
CA VAL A 35 -44.75 5.00 -39.22
C VAL A 35 -43.24 5.04 -39.29
N ALA A 36 -42.64 3.96 -39.77
CA ALA A 36 -41.21 3.95 -40.06
C ALA A 36 -40.88 4.98 -41.17
N THR A 37 -39.73 5.64 -41.03
CA THR A 37 -39.22 6.64 -41.97
C THR A 37 -39.14 6.12 -43.41
N SER A 38 -38.79 4.85 -43.59
CA SER A 38 -38.77 4.18 -44.89
C SER A 38 -40.15 4.11 -45.53
N THR A 39 -41.18 3.82 -44.74
CA THR A 39 -42.57 3.72 -45.20
C THR A 39 -43.11 5.09 -45.59
N MET A 40 -42.79 6.14 -44.81
CA MET A 40 -43.11 7.52 -45.19
C MET A 40 -42.44 7.92 -46.51
N SER A 41 -41.16 7.58 -46.69
CA SER A 41 -40.44 7.86 -47.94
C SER A 41 -41.03 7.12 -49.14
N GLU A 42 -41.53 5.90 -48.93
CA GLU A 42 -42.18 5.10 -49.98
C GLU A 42 -43.52 5.70 -50.40
N TYR A 43 -44.35 6.14 -49.45
CA TYR A 43 -45.61 6.83 -49.75
C TYR A 43 -45.38 8.14 -50.52
N ILE A 44 -44.38 8.92 -50.12
CA ILE A 44 -43.99 10.14 -50.85
C ILE A 44 -43.48 9.77 -52.25
N ALA A 45 -42.63 8.76 -52.40
CA ALA A 45 -42.11 8.35 -53.70
C ALA A 45 -43.19 7.83 -54.66
N LYS A 46 -44.23 7.17 -54.14
CA LYS A 46 -45.39 6.68 -54.90
C LYS A 46 -46.44 7.75 -55.23
N GLY A 47 -46.36 8.93 -54.59
CA GLY A 47 -47.34 10.01 -54.76
C GLY A 47 -48.67 9.74 -54.02
N GLU A 48 -48.64 8.93 -52.96
CA GLU A 48 -49.80 8.48 -52.19
C GLU A 48 -50.12 9.41 -51.01
N VAL A 49 -49.60 10.64 -51.03
CA VAL A 49 -49.67 11.62 -49.95
C VAL A 49 -50.34 12.90 -50.47
N SER A 50 -51.39 13.36 -49.80
CA SER A 50 -52.14 14.56 -50.19
C SER A 50 -51.59 15.83 -49.56
N GLU A 51 -51.25 15.79 -48.27
CA GLU A 51 -50.69 16.92 -47.52
C GLU A 51 -49.44 16.49 -46.74
N VAL A 52 -48.39 17.32 -46.79
CA VAL A 52 -47.18 17.13 -45.98
C VAL A 52 -46.87 18.39 -45.18
N THR A 53 -46.62 18.21 -43.88
CA THR A 53 -46.19 19.26 -42.97
C THR A 53 -44.90 18.87 -42.27
N PHE A 54 -43.86 19.70 -42.41
CA PHE A 54 -42.61 19.54 -41.66
C PHE A 54 -42.65 20.38 -40.39
N VAL A 55 -42.41 19.75 -39.24
CA VAL A 55 -42.37 20.41 -37.93
C VAL A 55 -40.94 20.51 -37.42
N ASP A 56 -40.32 21.68 -37.63
CA ASP A 56 -38.88 21.92 -37.45
C ASP A 56 -38.39 21.86 -35.98
N GLY A 57 -39.31 21.99 -35.01
CA GLY A 57 -38.98 21.93 -33.59
C GLY A 57 -38.85 20.51 -33.02
N ASP A 58 -39.71 19.59 -33.46
CA ASP A 58 -39.80 18.22 -32.94
C ASP A 58 -39.22 17.18 -33.92
N GLN A 59 -38.55 17.64 -34.99
CA GLN A 59 -38.03 16.82 -36.10
C GLN A 59 -39.08 15.83 -36.66
N GLN A 60 -40.32 16.30 -36.80
CA GLN A 60 -41.48 15.46 -37.09
C GLN A 60 -42.13 15.80 -38.44
N ILE A 61 -42.23 14.82 -39.35
CA ILE A 61 -43.04 14.93 -40.57
C ILE A 61 -44.43 14.43 -40.27
N LYS A 62 -45.45 15.24 -40.56
CA LYS A 62 -46.86 14.83 -40.55
C LYS A 62 -47.33 14.76 -41.99
N ALA A 63 -47.97 13.65 -42.36
CA ALA A 63 -48.52 13.48 -43.68
C ALA A 63 -49.95 12.95 -43.60
N THR A 64 -50.80 13.44 -44.50
CA THR A 64 -52.12 12.88 -44.74
C THR A 64 -52.04 12.08 -46.03
N LEU A 65 -52.37 10.79 -45.96
CA LEU A 65 -52.43 9.91 -47.12
C LEU A 65 -53.67 10.23 -47.96
N ASP A 66 -53.61 9.92 -49.25
CA ASP A 66 -54.78 9.93 -50.13
C ASP A 66 -55.81 8.87 -49.67
N ASP A 67 -57.11 9.15 -49.83
CA ASP A 67 -58.21 8.26 -49.45
C ASP A 67 -58.19 6.91 -50.22
N SER A 68 -57.38 6.81 -51.28
CA SER A 68 -57.14 5.59 -52.05
C SER A 68 -56.19 4.58 -51.37
N VAL A 69 -55.54 4.93 -50.26
CA VAL A 69 -54.63 4.05 -49.51
C VAL A 69 -55.39 3.33 -48.37
N ASP A 70 -55.70 2.05 -48.55
CA ASP A 70 -56.39 1.25 -47.54
C ASP A 70 -55.44 0.82 -46.41
N ARG A 71 -55.57 1.45 -45.24
CA ARG A 71 -54.76 1.17 -44.04
C ARG A 71 -55.65 0.98 -42.82
N SER A 72 -55.29 0.00 -41.98
CA SER A 72 -55.99 -0.29 -40.72
C SER A 72 -55.81 0.77 -39.61
N GLY A 73 -54.88 1.71 -39.81
CA GLY A 73 -54.66 2.90 -38.98
C GLY A 73 -55.01 4.14 -39.79
N GLY A 74 -55.43 5.23 -39.15
CA GLY A 74 -56.03 6.38 -39.82
C GLY A 74 -55.14 7.02 -40.89
N ASN A 75 -55.72 7.80 -41.80
CA ASN A 75 -55.03 8.40 -42.95
C ASN A 75 -53.98 9.47 -42.55
N LYS A 76 -53.86 9.78 -41.26
CA LYS A 76 -52.89 10.74 -40.71
C LYS A 76 -51.72 9.99 -40.10
N ILE A 77 -50.58 10.09 -40.75
CA ILE A 77 -49.37 9.38 -40.36
C ILE A 77 -48.27 10.37 -39.96
N THR A 78 -47.35 9.92 -39.10
CA THR A 78 -46.20 10.73 -38.71
C THR A 78 -44.92 9.90 -38.63
N THR A 79 -43.79 10.50 -38.99
CA THR A 79 -42.47 9.94 -38.76
C THR A 79 -41.54 11.01 -38.21
N TYR A 80 -40.51 10.59 -37.51
CA TYR A 80 -39.42 11.47 -37.10
C TYR A 80 -38.27 11.37 -38.11
N TRP A 81 -37.60 12.48 -38.38
CA TRP A 81 -36.39 12.52 -39.21
C TRP A 81 -35.15 12.78 -38.34
N ILE A 82 -33.98 12.41 -38.86
CA ILE A 82 -32.70 12.68 -38.22
C ILE A 82 -32.11 13.94 -38.86
N ASP A 83 -31.54 14.82 -38.05
CA ASP A 83 -30.87 16.04 -38.50
C ASP A 83 -29.87 15.75 -39.64
N GLY A 84 -29.97 16.50 -40.74
CA GLY A 84 -29.23 16.27 -41.99
C GLY A 84 -29.93 15.40 -43.06
N THR A 85 -31.02 14.70 -42.76
CA THR A 85 -31.84 13.96 -43.77
C THR A 85 -33.03 14.75 -44.31
N GLN A 86 -33.32 15.91 -43.72
CA GLN A 86 -34.46 16.77 -44.06
C GLN A 86 -34.46 17.21 -45.53
N GLN A 87 -33.29 17.58 -46.06
CA GLN A 87 -33.17 18.04 -47.45
C GLN A 87 -33.61 16.95 -48.44
N THR A 88 -33.27 15.69 -48.18
CA THR A 88 -33.67 14.56 -49.04
C THR A 88 -35.18 14.35 -49.06
N PHE A 89 -35.85 14.55 -47.92
CA PHE A 89 -37.31 14.49 -47.85
C PHE A 89 -37.99 15.69 -48.52
N GLN A 90 -37.45 16.90 -48.33
CA GLN A 90 -37.96 18.11 -48.99
C GLN A 90 -37.80 18.02 -50.51
N ASP A 91 -36.66 17.53 -51.01
CA ASP A 91 -36.42 17.32 -52.44
C ASP A 91 -37.39 16.27 -53.02
N ALA A 92 -37.65 15.17 -52.30
CA ALA A 92 -38.60 14.14 -52.71
C ALA A 92 -40.05 14.62 -52.72
N VAL A 93 -40.44 15.45 -51.75
CA VAL A 93 -41.78 16.08 -51.69
C VAL A 93 -41.93 17.11 -52.81
N GLN A 94 -40.92 17.95 -53.04
CA GLN A 94 -40.92 18.96 -54.12
C GLN A 94 -41.07 18.31 -55.50
N ALA A 95 -40.38 17.19 -55.75
CA ALA A 95 -40.50 16.45 -57.01
C ALA A 95 -41.91 15.89 -57.28
N GLN A 96 -42.74 15.70 -56.24
CA GLN A 96 -44.12 15.23 -56.34
C GLN A 96 -45.14 16.38 -56.40
N VAL A 97 -44.84 17.51 -55.75
CA VAL A 97 -45.55 18.78 -55.94
C VAL A 97 -45.44 19.22 -57.40
N ASP A 98 -44.25 19.14 -58.01
CA ASP A 98 -44.02 19.49 -59.41
C ASP A 98 -44.79 18.58 -60.40
N LYS A 99 -45.16 17.36 -59.97
CA LYS A 99 -46.01 16.41 -60.71
C LYS A 99 -47.51 16.59 -60.43
N GLY A 100 -47.88 17.47 -59.49
CA GLY A 100 -49.26 17.77 -59.12
C GLY A 100 -49.94 16.70 -58.25
N THR A 101 -49.18 15.86 -57.54
CA THR A 101 -49.73 14.79 -56.68
C THR A 101 -49.86 15.19 -55.20
N ILE A 102 -49.06 16.14 -54.73
CA ILE A 102 -49.18 16.71 -53.39
C ILE A 102 -49.85 18.09 -53.51
N GLU A 103 -51.02 18.25 -52.89
CA GLU A 103 -51.82 19.48 -53.02
C GLU A 103 -51.31 20.60 -52.10
N LYS A 104 -50.72 20.23 -50.95
CA LYS A 104 -50.30 21.19 -49.93
C LYS A 104 -48.99 20.79 -49.24
N TYR A 105 -48.01 21.67 -49.34
CA TYR A 105 -46.72 21.59 -48.66
C TYR A 105 -46.60 22.79 -47.70
N THR A 106 -46.34 22.55 -46.41
CA THR A 106 -46.24 23.62 -45.39
C THR A 106 -45.18 23.30 -44.34
N ASP A 107 -44.41 24.30 -43.93
CA ASP A 107 -43.44 24.20 -42.84
C ASP A 107 -44.00 24.92 -41.60
N GLU A 108 -44.08 24.21 -40.46
CA GLU A 108 -44.53 24.77 -39.19
C GLU A 108 -43.41 24.71 -38.14
N VAL A 109 -43.20 25.81 -37.41
CA VAL A 109 -42.30 25.81 -36.25
C VAL A 109 -43.16 25.52 -35.01
N ALA A 110 -42.91 24.39 -34.34
CA ALA A 110 -43.60 24.04 -33.10
C ALA A 110 -43.37 25.12 -32.04
N LYS A 111 -44.39 25.93 -31.76
CA LYS A 111 -44.36 26.87 -30.63
C LYS A 111 -45.00 26.18 -29.44
N PRO A 112 -44.25 25.84 -28.38
CA PRO A 112 -44.85 25.32 -27.17
C PRO A 112 -45.83 26.35 -26.61
N SER A 113 -47.01 25.90 -26.15
CA SER A 113 -47.99 26.81 -25.56
C SER A 113 -47.36 27.49 -24.35
N LEU A 114 -47.31 28.83 -24.33
CA LEU A 114 -46.66 29.59 -23.26
C LEU A 114 -47.21 29.24 -21.87
N ILE A 115 -48.51 28.97 -21.77
CA ILE A 115 -49.15 28.53 -20.52
C ILE A 115 -48.72 27.10 -20.16
N GLY A 116 -48.63 26.19 -21.13
CA GLY A 116 -48.22 24.80 -20.91
C GLY A 116 -46.76 24.69 -20.51
N SER A 117 -45.86 25.48 -21.11
CA SER A 117 -44.43 25.49 -20.76
C SER A 117 -44.18 26.11 -19.38
N ILE A 118 -44.91 27.18 -19.02
CA ILE A 118 -44.86 27.75 -17.66
C ILE A 118 -45.37 26.74 -16.63
N LEU A 119 -46.49 26.06 -16.88
CA LEU A 119 -47.04 25.06 -15.97
C LEU A 119 -46.10 23.86 -15.83
N ALA A 120 -45.60 23.30 -16.93
CA ALA A 120 -44.69 22.16 -16.92
C ALA A 120 -43.37 22.47 -16.20
N THR A 121 -42.91 23.72 -16.27
CA THR A 121 -41.70 24.16 -15.56
C THR A 121 -41.96 24.43 -14.08
N LEU A 122 -43.06 25.11 -13.72
CA LEU A 122 -43.32 25.54 -12.35
C LEU A 122 -44.00 24.46 -11.48
N LEU A 123 -44.78 23.56 -12.06
CA LEU A 123 -45.53 22.53 -11.34
C LEU A 123 -44.62 21.55 -10.56
N PRO A 124 -43.48 21.08 -11.09
CA PRO A 124 -42.52 20.30 -10.31
C PRO A 124 -41.98 21.06 -9.09
N PHE A 125 -41.63 22.34 -9.24
CA PHE A 125 -41.16 23.16 -8.12
C PHE A 125 -42.27 23.43 -7.10
N ALA A 126 -43.49 23.71 -7.55
CA ALA A 126 -44.63 23.92 -6.68
C ALA A 126 -44.95 22.66 -5.85
N LEU A 127 -44.85 21.47 -6.43
CA LEU A 127 -45.02 20.20 -5.73
C LEU A 127 -43.90 19.93 -4.72
N ILE A 128 -42.64 20.22 -5.06
CA ILE A 128 -41.51 20.12 -4.12
C ILE A 128 -41.71 21.10 -2.95
N ILE A 129 -42.15 22.33 -3.22
CA ILE A 129 -42.41 23.34 -2.17
C ILE A 129 -43.58 22.90 -1.28
N LEU A 130 -44.68 22.40 -1.85
CA LEU A 130 -45.82 21.88 -1.08
C LEU A 130 -45.43 20.66 -0.23
N LEU A 131 -44.65 19.74 -0.79
CA LEU A 131 -44.10 18.59 -0.06
C LEU A 131 -43.16 19.03 1.06
N PHE A 132 -42.33 20.04 0.82
CA PHE A 132 -41.42 20.61 1.81
C PHE A 132 -42.18 21.29 2.95
N LEU A 133 -43.22 22.08 2.65
CA LEU A 133 -44.09 22.69 3.65
C LEU A 133 -44.88 21.65 4.45
N PHE A 134 -45.34 20.58 3.81
CA PHE A 134 -46.01 19.46 4.48
C PHE A 134 -45.06 18.69 5.43
N LEU A 135 -43.83 18.39 4.98
CA LEU A 135 -42.79 17.78 5.82
C LEU A 135 -42.41 18.69 6.99
N MET A 136 -42.29 20.00 6.75
CA MET A 136 -41.94 20.96 7.81
C MET A 136 -43.05 21.06 8.88
N ASN A 137 -44.32 21.06 8.47
CA ASN A 137 -45.45 21.01 9.40
C ASN A 137 -45.52 19.68 10.18
N GLN A 138 -45.06 18.57 9.60
CA GLN A 138 -45.01 17.27 10.30
C GLN A 138 -43.83 17.17 11.29
N VAL A 139 -42.72 17.86 11.01
CA VAL A 139 -41.54 17.94 11.90
C VAL A 139 -41.77 18.93 13.04
N GLN A 140 -42.59 19.97 12.85
CA GLN A 140 -42.92 20.95 13.90
C GLN A 140 -44.11 20.53 14.79
N GLY A 141 -44.98 19.64 14.30
CA GLY A 141 -46.12 19.09 15.04
C GLY A 141 -45.81 17.90 15.98
N GLY A 142 -44.55 17.46 16.06
CA GLY A 142 -44.14 16.30 16.85
C GLY A 142 -42.81 16.52 17.57
N GLY A 143 -42.82 17.33 18.64
CA GLY A 143 -41.80 17.41 19.69
C GLY A 143 -40.34 17.55 19.23
N GLY A 144 -39.79 18.76 19.29
CA GLY A 144 -38.43 19.16 18.88
C GLY A 144 -37.25 18.43 19.54
N ARG A 145 -37.14 17.11 19.32
CA ARG A 145 -36.11 16.23 19.91
C ARG A 145 -35.20 15.56 18.86
N GLY A 146 -35.46 15.74 17.57
CA GLY A 146 -34.73 15.03 16.49
C GLY A 146 -33.39 15.64 16.08
N VAL A 147 -33.26 16.97 16.04
CA VAL A 147 -32.06 17.63 15.48
C VAL A 147 -30.90 17.70 16.49
N MET A 148 -31.19 17.80 17.78
CA MET A 148 -30.16 17.81 18.85
C MET A 148 -29.57 16.43 19.17
N GLN A 149 -30.16 15.33 18.66
CA GLN A 149 -29.68 13.97 18.94
C GLN A 149 -28.65 13.47 17.92
N PHE A 150 -28.55 14.11 16.74
CA PHE A 150 -27.51 13.78 15.76
C PHE A 150 -26.09 14.18 16.22
N ALA A 151 -26.00 15.20 17.09
CA ALA A 151 -24.75 15.62 17.71
C ALA A 151 -24.32 14.75 18.91
N LYS A 152 -25.19 13.87 19.43
CA LYS A 152 -24.94 13.10 20.67
C LYS A 152 -24.96 11.58 20.52
N SER A 153 -25.22 11.00 19.34
CA SER A 153 -25.32 9.55 19.19
C SER A 153 -24.43 8.95 18.11
N ARG A 154 -23.12 8.84 18.40
CA ARG A 154 -22.23 7.74 17.99
C ARG A 154 -21.13 7.45 19.04
N ALA A 155 -21.37 7.75 20.32
CA ALA A 155 -20.44 7.50 21.44
C ALA A 155 -20.27 6.00 21.79
N LYS A 156 -20.15 5.13 20.79
CA LYS A 156 -20.01 3.68 20.93
C LYS A 156 -18.97 3.09 19.96
N LEU A 157 -18.04 3.91 19.48
CA LEU A 157 -16.94 3.50 18.58
C LEU A 157 -15.58 3.41 19.29
N ILE A 158 -15.46 3.97 20.49
CA ILE A 158 -14.21 3.85 21.26
C ILE A 158 -14.26 2.51 22.00
N SER A 159 -13.46 1.54 21.54
CA SER A 159 -13.31 0.26 22.25
C SER A 159 -12.47 0.49 23.50
N LYS A 160 -13.10 0.40 24.67
CA LYS A 160 -12.41 0.29 25.96
C LYS A 160 -12.06 -1.18 26.16
N ASP A 161 -10.79 -1.53 25.97
CA ASP A 161 -10.27 -2.88 26.19
C ASP A 161 -9.34 -2.88 27.42
N MET A 162 -9.24 -4.02 28.10
CA MET A 162 -8.21 -4.30 29.10
C MET A 162 -7.36 -5.42 28.51
N PRO A 163 -6.30 -5.08 27.75
CA PRO A 163 -5.52 -6.08 27.02
C PRO A 163 -4.87 -7.08 27.98
N LYS A 164 -4.91 -8.36 27.61
CA LYS A 164 -4.15 -9.43 28.30
C LYS A 164 -2.78 -9.70 27.65
N THR A 165 -2.53 -9.09 26.50
CA THR A 165 -1.26 -9.21 25.77
C THR A 165 -0.16 -8.54 26.57
N THR A 166 0.99 -9.20 26.67
CA THR A 166 2.15 -8.75 27.46
C THR A 166 3.38 -8.61 26.58
N PHE A 167 4.50 -8.11 27.12
CA PHE A 167 5.75 -8.08 26.34
C PHE A 167 6.26 -9.48 25.98
N SER A 168 5.84 -10.52 26.70
CA SER A 168 6.17 -11.93 26.38
C SER A 168 5.49 -12.47 25.10
N ASP A 169 4.51 -11.73 24.57
CA ASP A 169 3.81 -12.01 23.32
C ASP A 169 4.37 -11.20 22.13
N VAL A 170 5.38 -10.36 22.36
CA VAL A 170 6.06 -9.54 21.34
C VAL A 170 7.53 -9.94 21.28
N ALA A 171 8.10 -9.98 20.08
CA ALA A 171 9.49 -10.39 19.87
C ALA A 171 10.09 -9.70 18.64
N GLY A 172 11.42 -9.63 18.57
CA GLY A 172 12.15 -9.08 17.42
C GLY A 172 12.13 -7.55 17.31
N CYS A 173 11.85 -6.87 18.42
CA CYS A 173 11.93 -5.43 18.58
C CYS A 173 12.34 -5.07 20.01
N GLU A 174 13.41 -5.69 20.49
CA GLU A 174 13.91 -5.61 21.86
C GLU A 174 14.21 -4.16 22.28
N GLU A 175 14.79 -3.34 21.39
CA GLU A 175 15.06 -1.92 21.65
C GLU A 175 13.77 -1.12 21.86
N ALA A 176 12.74 -1.42 21.06
CA ALA A 176 11.44 -0.76 21.19
C ALA A 176 10.71 -1.20 22.48
N ILE A 177 10.90 -2.46 22.90
CA ILE A 177 10.37 -2.97 24.18
C ILE A 177 11.07 -2.30 25.36
N GLU A 178 12.39 -2.10 25.30
CA GLU A 178 13.16 -1.41 26.35
C GLU A 178 12.70 0.05 26.52
N GLU A 179 12.64 0.81 25.41
CA GLU A 179 12.16 2.20 25.40
C GLU A 179 10.71 2.33 25.92
N LEU A 180 9.83 1.39 25.56
CA LEU A 180 8.46 1.37 26.08
C LEU A 180 8.36 0.80 27.51
N GLY A 181 9.38 0.11 28.00
CA GLY A 181 9.51 -0.34 29.38
C GLY A 181 9.51 0.83 30.36
N GLU A 182 10.13 1.95 29.99
CA GLU A 182 10.07 3.20 30.77
C GLU A 182 8.63 3.73 30.88
N ILE A 183 7.87 3.67 29.79
CA ILE A 183 6.47 4.13 29.73
C ILE A 183 5.57 3.27 30.63
N LYS A 184 5.80 1.94 30.61
CA LYS A 184 5.15 1.00 31.52
C LYS A 184 5.46 1.35 32.98
N GLU A 185 6.75 1.47 33.33
CA GLU A 185 7.17 1.72 34.71
C GLU A 185 6.58 3.05 35.22
N PHE A 186 6.51 4.05 34.35
CA PHE A 186 5.88 5.32 34.68
C PHE A 186 4.38 5.17 35.02
N LEU A 187 3.63 4.36 34.28
CA LEU A 187 2.21 4.11 34.55
C LEU A 187 1.99 3.32 35.86
N GLN A 188 2.95 2.48 36.26
CA GLN A 188 2.89 1.69 37.49
C GLN A 188 3.36 2.47 38.72
N GLU A 189 4.45 3.23 38.60
CA GLU A 189 5.12 3.93 39.70
C GLU A 189 5.38 5.43 39.39
N PRO A 190 4.33 6.25 39.13
CA PRO A 190 4.51 7.65 38.73
C PRO A 190 5.21 8.50 39.79
N ALA A 191 5.08 8.14 41.08
CA ALA A 191 5.71 8.84 42.20
C ALA A 191 7.25 8.79 42.15
N LYS A 192 7.82 7.68 41.64
CA LYS A 192 9.27 7.49 41.50
C LYS A 192 9.87 8.54 40.57
N PHE A 193 9.23 8.77 39.42
CA PHE A 193 9.66 9.74 38.42
C PHE A 193 9.39 11.19 38.85
N GLN A 194 8.27 11.44 39.55
CA GLN A 194 7.95 12.77 40.08
C GLN A 194 8.94 13.21 41.17
N ALA A 195 9.43 12.29 42.01
CA ALA A 195 10.39 12.60 43.08
C ALA A 195 11.72 13.16 42.56
N VAL A 196 12.14 12.75 41.37
CA VAL A 196 13.37 13.24 40.71
C VAL A 196 13.13 14.38 39.72
N GLY A 197 11.88 14.86 39.60
CA GLY A 197 11.51 15.96 38.70
C GLY A 197 11.50 15.59 37.22
N ALA A 198 11.45 14.30 36.88
CA ALA A 198 11.37 13.85 35.49
C ALA A 198 10.03 14.26 34.88
N LYS A 199 10.08 14.83 33.68
CA LYS A 199 8.88 15.15 32.89
C LYS A 199 8.44 13.94 32.10
N ILE A 200 7.14 13.69 32.14
CA ILE A 200 6.53 12.53 31.50
C ILE A 200 6.33 12.85 30.02
N PRO A 201 6.74 11.97 29.10
CA PRO A 201 6.42 12.14 27.69
C PRO A 201 4.91 12.06 27.52
N LYS A 202 4.31 13.11 26.96
CA LYS A 202 2.85 13.17 26.73
C LYS A 202 2.43 12.28 25.56
N GLY A 203 3.32 12.12 24.59
CA GLY A 203 3.09 11.35 23.39
C GLY A 203 4.30 10.52 22.95
N VAL A 204 4.02 9.33 22.46
CA VAL A 204 4.98 8.41 21.84
C VAL A 204 4.53 8.15 20.40
N LEU A 205 5.42 8.31 19.44
CA LEU A 205 5.19 7.95 18.03
C LEU A 205 5.96 6.67 17.68
N LEU A 206 5.23 5.61 17.37
CA LEU A 206 5.76 4.39 16.79
C LEU A 206 5.77 4.52 15.27
N TYR A 207 6.94 4.39 14.64
CA TYR A 207 7.05 4.46 13.18
C TYR A 207 7.86 3.29 12.63
N GLY A 208 7.54 2.86 11.42
CA GLY A 208 8.24 1.77 10.74
C GLY A 208 7.35 1.06 9.73
N PRO A 209 7.86 0.05 9.01
CA PRO A 209 7.11 -0.66 7.98
C PRO A 209 5.78 -1.25 8.50
N PRO A 210 4.77 -1.45 7.63
CA PRO A 210 3.55 -2.13 8.03
C PRO A 210 3.86 -3.57 8.48
N GLY A 211 3.06 -4.11 9.41
CA GLY A 211 3.23 -5.51 9.85
C GLY A 211 4.34 -5.77 10.87
N THR A 212 5.07 -4.75 11.34
CA THR A 212 6.11 -4.90 12.39
C THR A 212 5.56 -4.96 13.82
N GLY A 213 4.24 -4.98 14.00
CA GLY A 213 3.63 -5.18 15.32
C GLY A 213 3.44 -3.91 16.15
N LYS A 214 3.47 -2.70 15.57
CA LYS A 214 3.24 -1.42 16.28
C LYS A 214 1.99 -1.43 17.17
N THR A 215 0.85 -1.87 16.63
CA THR A 215 -0.43 -1.98 17.37
C THR A 215 -0.37 -3.05 18.46
N LEU A 216 0.32 -4.16 18.21
CA LEU A 216 0.52 -5.22 19.21
C LEU A 216 1.39 -4.73 20.37
N LEU A 217 2.46 -4.00 20.06
CA LEU A 217 3.39 -3.44 21.02
C LEU A 217 2.68 -2.41 21.92
N ALA A 218 1.90 -1.49 21.37
CA ALA A 218 1.10 -0.55 22.16
C ALA A 218 0.09 -1.25 23.10
N ARG A 219 -0.55 -2.33 22.62
CA ARG A 219 -1.43 -3.17 23.46
C ARG A 219 -0.67 -3.93 24.55
N ALA A 220 0.56 -4.37 24.27
CA ALA A 220 1.41 -5.03 25.24
C ALA A 220 1.81 -4.09 26.38
N VAL A 221 2.14 -2.82 26.09
CA VAL A 221 2.42 -1.80 27.12
C VAL A 221 1.23 -1.63 28.06
N ALA A 222 0.01 -1.53 27.51
CA ALA A 222 -1.21 -1.40 28.31
C ALA A 222 -1.48 -2.62 29.18
N GLY A 223 -1.30 -3.83 28.64
CA GLY A 223 -1.48 -5.09 29.37
C GLY A 223 -0.44 -5.28 30.47
N GLU A 224 0.81 -4.91 30.23
CA GLU A 224 1.89 -4.91 31.23
C GLU A 224 1.67 -3.90 32.35
N ALA A 225 1.20 -2.69 32.02
CA ALA A 225 0.88 -1.66 33.00
C ALA A 225 -0.46 -1.92 33.72
N GLY A 226 -1.32 -2.78 33.17
CA GLY A 226 -2.65 -3.08 33.72
C GLY A 226 -3.63 -1.92 33.63
N VAL A 227 -3.52 -1.09 32.59
CA VAL A 227 -4.32 0.14 32.41
C VAL A 227 -5.31 0.01 31.25
N PRO A 228 -6.43 0.79 31.24
CA PRO A 228 -7.35 0.82 30.11
C PRO A 228 -6.67 1.24 28.81
N PHE A 229 -7.01 0.54 27.72
CA PHE A 229 -6.52 0.82 26.37
C PHE A 229 -7.67 1.31 25.48
N TYR A 230 -7.51 2.51 24.95
CA TYR A 230 -8.45 3.14 24.03
C TYR A 230 -7.83 3.15 22.63
N SER A 231 -8.39 2.39 21.69
CA SER A 231 -7.90 2.33 20.31
C SER A 231 -8.84 3.03 19.34
N ILE A 232 -8.29 3.80 18.41
CA ILE A 232 -9.02 4.40 17.28
C ILE A 232 -8.10 4.45 16.04
N SER A 233 -8.67 4.34 14.85
CA SER A 233 -7.92 4.56 13.61
C SER A 233 -7.90 6.04 13.26
N GLY A 234 -6.78 6.54 12.73
CA GLY A 234 -6.65 7.92 12.24
C GLY A 234 -7.67 8.22 11.13
N SER A 235 -8.00 7.23 10.32
CA SER A 235 -9.03 7.34 9.28
C SER A 235 -10.45 7.50 9.83
N ASP A 236 -10.73 7.06 11.06
CA ASP A 236 -12.06 7.24 11.71
C ASP A 236 -12.34 8.69 12.09
N PHE A 237 -11.32 9.53 12.10
CA PHE A 237 -11.47 10.96 12.34
C PHE A 237 -11.77 11.76 11.08
N VAL A 238 -11.61 11.18 9.89
CA VAL A 238 -11.84 11.87 8.61
C VAL A 238 -13.24 11.54 8.09
N GLU A 239 -14.17 12.49 8.20
CA GLU A 239 -15.55 12.34 7.72
C GLU A 239 -15.97 13.48 6.76
N MET A 240 -17.06 13.24 6.02
CA MET A 240 -17.62 14.24 5.08
C MET A 240 -18.20 15.49 5.78
N PHE A 241 -18.43 15.43 7.10
CA PHE A 241 -19.03 16.51 7.86
C PHE A 241 -17.98 17.23 8.70
N VAL A 242 -17.80 18.52 8.40
CA VAL A 242 -16.88 19.41 9.12
C VAL A 242 -17.18 19.40 10.63
N GLY A 243 -16.15 19.23 11.44
CA GLY A 243 -16.23 19.28 12.91
C GLY A 243 -16.60 17.96 13.60
N VAL A 244 -16.99 16.91 12.87
CA VAL A 244 -17.25 15.59 13.48
C VAL A 244 -15.97 14.95 14.00
N GLY A 245 -14.88 14.97 13.23
CA GLY A 245 -13.57 14.47 13.67
C GLY A 245 -13.09 15.17 14.94
N ALA A 246 -13.12 16.51 14.97
CA ALA A 246 -12.77 17.30 16.16
C ALA A 246 -13.61 16.96 17.40
N SER A 247 -14.93 16.71 17.26
CA SER A 247 -15.75 16.30 18.39
C SER A 247 -15.34 14.92 18.93
N ARG A 248 -15.01 13.97 18.05
CA ARG A 248 -14.54 12.62 18.46
C ARG A 248 -13.22 12.67 19.21
N VAL A 249 -12.30 13.54 18.77
CA VAL A 249 -11.05 13.79 19.48
C VAL A 249 -11.37 14.23 20.91
N ARG A 250 -12.20 15.26 21.11
CA ARG A 250 -12.58 15.71 22.46
C ARG A 250 -13.18 14.60 23.31
N ASP A 251 -14.17 13.88 22.78
CA ASP A 251 -14.88 12.82 23.49
C ASP A 251 -13.92 11.67 23.89
N LEU A 252 -12.95 11.34 23.03
CA LEU A 252 -11.91 10.34 23.31
C LEU A 252 -11.01 10.77 24.46
N PHE A 253 -10.54 12.02 24.44
CA PHE A 253 -9.68 12.56 25.49
C PHE A 253 -10.42 12.75 26.82
N GLU A 254 -11.70 13.14 26.79
CA GLU A 254 -12.53 13.24 28.01
C GLU A 254 -12.70 11.86 28.67
N GLN A 255 -13.06 10.83 27.90
CA GLN A 255 -13.21 9.46 28.42
C GLN A 255 -11.89 8.88 28.94
N ALA A 256 -10.77 9.16 28.29
CA ALA A 256 -9.46 8.72 28.75
C ALA A 256 -9.08 9.40 30.08
N LYS A 257 -9.37 10.71 30.23
CA LYS A 257 -9.13 11.47 31.47
C LYS A 257 -9.98 10.95 32.63
N GLU A 258 -11.24 10.58 32.39
CA GLU A 258 -12.12 9.99 33.43
C GLU A 258 -11.63 8.62 33.95
N ASN A 259 -10.83 7.91 33.14
CA ASN A 259 -10.35 6.56 33.45
C ASN A 259 -8.83 6.51 33.64
N ALA A 260 -8.18 7.63 33.93
CA ALA A 260 -6.75 7.70 34.15
C ALA A 260 -6.30 6.87 35.38
N PRO A 261 -5.11 6.23 35.34
CA PRO A 261 -4.15 6.20 34.24
C PRO A 261 -4.63 5.33 33.06
N ALA A 262 -4.43 5.79 31.83
CA ALA A 262 -4.90 5.12 30.63
C ALA A 262 -4.02 5.39 29.40
N ILE A 263 -4.07 4.51 28.41
CA ILE A 263 -3.38 4.68 27.12
C ILE A 263 -4.39 4.95 26.02
N VAL A 264 -4.14 6.00 25.24
CA VAL A 264 -4.86 6.29 24.00
C VAL A 264 -3.95 5.91 22.83
N PHE A 265 -4.42 5.02 21.97
CA PHE A 265 -3.72 4.57 20.78
C PHE A 265 -4.42 5.05 19.51
N ILE A 266 -3.68 5.76 18.65
CA ILE A 266 -4.13 6.19 17.33
C ILE A 266 -3.30 5.48 16.26
N ASP A 267 -3.90 4.53 15.55
CA ASP A 267 -3.27 3.91 14.38
C ASP A 267 -3.38 4.83 13.16
N GLU A 268 -2.53 4.67 12.14
CA GLU A 268 -2.56 5.46 10.90
C GLU A 268 -2.72 6.98 11.14
N ILE A 269 -1.93 7.54 12.07
CA ILE A 269 -2.02 8.97 12.42
C ILE A 269 -1.78 9.88 11.21
N ASP A 270 -1.11 9.40 10.17
CA ASP A 270 -0.90 10.09 8.89
C ASP A 270 -2.19 10.37 8.12
N ALA A 271 -3.32 9.73 8.44
CA ALA A 271 -4.62 10.07 7.87
C ALA A 271 -5.08 11.50 8.25
N VAL A 272 -4.81 11.93 9.49
CA VAL A 272 -5.17 13.26 10.02
C VAL A 272 -3.98 14.18 10.22
N GLY A 273 -2.79 13.62 10.41
CA GLY A 273 -1.56 14.33 10.74
C GLY A 273 -0.73 14.72 9.53
N ARG A 274 -1.23 14.56 8.30
CA ARG A 274 -0.47 14.85 7.08
C ARG A 274 -0.20 16.35 6.93
N HIS A 275 1.00 16.70 6.46
CA HIS A 275 1.35 18.08 6.15
C HIS A 275 0.42 18.67 5.07
N ARG A 276 0.17 19.99 5.15
CA ARG A 276 -0.56 20.75 4.14
C ARG A 276 0.05 20.56 2.75
N GLY A 277 -0.75 20.05 1.81
CA GLY A 277 -0.49 20.15 0.39
C GLY A 277 -1.32 21.29 -0.21
N ALA A 278 -0.79 22.02 -1.19
CA ALA A 278 -1.47 23.12 -1.88
C ALA A 278 -2.60 22.63 -2.83
N GLY A 279 -3.53 21.82 -2.33
CA GLY A 279 -4.67 21.33 -3.11
C GLY A 279 -5.88 22.24 -2.95
N MET A 280 -6.31 22.90 -4.04
CA MET A 280 -7.60 23.56 -4.13
C MET A 280 -8.73 22.52 -4.00
N GLY A 281 -9.30 22.36 -2.80
CA GLY A 281 -10.46 21.49 -2.58
C GLY A 281 -10.83 21.41 -1.11
N GLY A 282 -12.11 21.65 -0.78
CA GLY A 282 -12.66 21.78 0.57
C GLY A 282 -12.66 20.52 1.46
N GLY A 283 -11.83 19.52 1.15
CA GLY A 283 -11.56 18.38 2.03
C GLY A 283 -10.45 18.66 3.07
N HIS A 284 -9.72 19.78 2.92
CA HIS A 284 -8.66 20.16 3.86
C HIS A 284 -9.21 20.67 5.20
N ASP A 285 -10.35 21.37 5.20
CA ASP A 285 -10.83 22.09 6.39
C ASP A 285 -11.18 21.14 7.56
N GLU A 286 -11.72 19.96 7.26
CA GLU A 286 -12.09 18.97 8.28
C GLU A 286 -10.88 18.29 8.90
N ARG A 287 -9.90 17.90 8.08
CA ARG A 287 -8.65 17.29 8.55
C ARG A 287 -7.84 18.29 9.39
N GLU A 288 -7.74 19.53 8.93
CA GLU A 288 -7.04 20.59 9.67
C GLU A 288 -7.72 20.89 11.01
N GLN A 289 -9.06 20.97 11.04
CA GLN A 289 -9.78 21.21 12.28
C GLN A 289 -9.57 20.08 13.29
N THR A 290 -9.62 18.84 12.81
CA THR A 290 -9.38 17.64 13.63
C THR A 290 -7.94 17.59 14.14
N LEU A 291 -6.95 17.85 13.28
CA LEU A 291 -5.54 17.92 13.66
C LEU A 291 -5.31 19.00 14.73
N ASN A 292 -5.81 20.21 14.50
CA ASN A 292 -5.70 21.29 15.49
C ASN A 292 -6.35 20.91 16.82
N GLN A 293 -7.52 20.27 16.79
CA GLN A 293 -8.16 19.81 18.01
C GLN A 293 -7.31 18.76 18.75
N LEU A 294 -6.66 17.84 18.04
CA LEU A 294 -5.73 16.88 18.62
C LEU A 294 -4.55 17.60 19.29
N LEU A 295 -3.97 18.61 18.62
CA LEU A 295 -2.89 19.42 19.19
C LEU A 295 -3.32 20.15 20.46
N VAL A 296 -4.53 20.72 20.47
CA VAL A 296 -5.08 21.39 21.67
C VAL A 296 -5.26 20.41 22.82
N GLU A 297 -5.77 19.20 22.57
CA GLU A 297 -5.91 18.19 23.63
C GLU A 297 -4.56 17.70 24.16
N MET A 298 -3.56 17.55 23.28
CA MET A 298 -2.19 17.17 23.67
C MET A 298 -1.50 18.24 24.52
N ASP A 299 -1.60 19.51 24.12
CA ASP A 299 -1.03 20.64 24.86
C ASP A 299 -1.78 20.82 26.21
N GLY A 300 -3.08 20.53 26.23
CA GLY A 300 -3.98 20.64 27.38
C GLY A 300 -3.82 19.59 28.48
N PHE A 301 -2.96 18.57 28.31
CA PHE A 301 -2.67 17.61 29.38
C PHE A 301 -1.90 18.25 30.54
N ASP A 302 -2.47 18.16 31.75
CA ASP A 302 -1.70 18.32 32.98
C ASP A 302 -0.74 17.12 33.13
N VAL A 303 0.50 17.40 33.52
CA VAL A 303 1.55 16.40 33.76
C VAL A 303 1.11 15.36 34.81
N ARG A 304 0.12 15.70 35.63
CA ARG A 304 -0.47 14.82 36.66
C ARG A 304 -1.54 13.86 36.15
N GLY A 305 -2.06 14.06 34.94
CA GLY A 305 -3.26 13.40 34.43
C GLY A 305 -3.11 11.92 34.07
N GLY A 306 -1.90 11.36 34.05
CA GLY A 306 -1.67 9.91 33.88
C GLY A 306 -2.17 9.29 32.56
N VAL A 307 -2.50 10.09 31.55
CA VAL A 307 -2.90 9.62 30.22
C VAL A 307 -1.73 9.77 29.26
N ILE A 308 -1.43 8.70 28.52
CA ILE A 308 -0.34 8.68 27.53
C ILE A 308 -0.93 8.44 26.14
N LEU A 309 -0.52 9.28 25.19
CA LEU A 309 -0.91 9.11 23.79
C LEU A 309 0.18 8.30 23.05
N ILE A 310 -0.19 7.19 22.44
CA ILE A 310 0.68 6.42 21.54
C ILE A 310 0.08 6.52 20.14
N ALA A 311 0.87 6.91 19.14
CA ALA A 311 0.43 6.92 17.75
C ALA A 311 1.31 6.00 16.91
N ALA A 312 0.74 5.40 15.86
CA ALA A 312 1.48 4.60 14.90
C ALA A 312 1.38 5.19 13.48
N THR A 313 2.49 5.18 12.74
CA THR A 313 2.53 5.52 11.32
C THR A 313 3.46 4.60 10.55
N ASN A 314 3.18 4.41 9.26
CA ASN A 314 4.13 3.80 8.32
C ASN A 314 4.95 4.86 7.55
N ARG A 315 4.59 6.14 7.71
CA ARG A 315 5.10 7.28 6.94
C ARG A 315 5.36 8.47 7.87
N PRO A 316 6.46 8.45 8.65
CA PRO A 316 6.79 9.59 9.51
C PRO A 316 7.13 10.86 8.69
N ASP A 317 7.56 10.69 7.45
CA ASP A 317 7.95 11.75 6.51
C ASP A 317 6.81 12.69 6.11
N VAL A 318 5.57 12.19 6.07
CA VAL A 318 4.41 13.01 5.65
C VAL A 318 3.72 13.73 6.80
N LEU A 319 4.15 13.50 8.04
CA LEU A 319 3.51 14.08 9.21
C LEU A 319 3.83 15.57 9.35
N ASP A 320 2.86 16.34 9.84
CA ASP A 320 3.04 17.75 10.18
C ASP A 320 4.09 17.87 11.30
N PRO A 321 5.21 18.61 11.10
CA PRO A 321 6.22 18.85 12.12
C PRO A 321 5.67 19.39 13.43
N ALA A 322 4.48 20.03 13.42
CA ALA A 322 3.80 20.46 14.62
C ALA A 322 3.51 19.29 15.57
N LEU A 323 3.21 18.09 15.06
CA LEU A 323 2.98 16.90 15.90
C LEU A 323 4.26 16.40 16.60
N LEU A 324 5.42 16.63 15.98
CA LEU A 324 6.74 16.15 16.43
C LEU A 324 7.47 17.13 17.35
N ARG A 325 6.83 18.25 17.73
CA ARG A 325 7.44 19.25 18.61
C ARG A 325 7.43 18.79 20.07
N PRO A 326 8.43 19.20 20.89
CA PRO A 326 8.43 18.96 22.33
C PRO A 326 7.12 19.40 23.01
N GLY A 327 6.60 18.56 23.92
CA GLY A 327 5.27 18.64 24.52
C GLY A 327 4.18 17.83 23.80
N ARG A 328 4.49 17.14 22.70
CA ARG A 328 3.54 16.37 21.88
C ARG A 328 4.05 14.95 21.67
N PHE A 329 4.43 14.54 20.47
CA PHE A 329 5.13 13.27 20.24
C PHE A 329 6.63 13.43 20.49
N ASP A 330 6.97 13.50 21.77
CA ASP A 330 8.33 13.78 22.25
C ASP A 330 9.26 12.59 22.09
N ARG A 331 8.72 11.39 22.26
CA ARG A 331 9.42 10.12 22.04
C ARG A 331 9.04 9.59 20.67
N GLN A 332 10.03 9.31 19.84
CA GLN A 332 9.86 8.66 18.55
C GLN A 332 10.61 7.34 18.60
N ILE A 333 9.88 6.24 18.50
CA ILE A 333 10.43 4.89 18.61
C ILE A 333 10.27 4.23 17.25
N GLN A 334 11.40 3.84 16.67
CA GLN A 334 11.43 3.10 15.43
C GLN A 334 11.10 1.63 15.70
N VAL A 335 10.21 1.04 14.90
CA VAL A 335 9.84 -0.37 14.95
C VAL A 335 10.14 -0.98 13.58
N ASP A 336 11.39 -1.42 13.44
CA ASP A 336 11.93 -1.96 12.19
C ASP A 336 11.46 -3.38 11.89
N ALA A 337 11.77 -3.84 10.68
CA ALA A 337 11.63 -5.25 10.35
C ALA A 337 12.63 -6.09 11.17
N PRO A 338 12.22 -7.27 11.65
CA PRO A 338 13.06 -8.09 12.53
C PRO A 338 14.29 -8.65 11.81
N ASP A 339 15.40 -8.72 12.54
CA ASP A 339 16.62 -9.43 12.14
C ASP A 339 16.42 -10.96 12.21
N LEU A 340 17.43 -11.75 11.83
CA LEU A 340 17.36 -13.21 11.86
C LEU A 340 16.94 -13.77 13.22
N ASN A 341 17.48 -13.23 14.32
CA ASN A 341 17.15 -13.68 15.67
C ASN A 341 15.71 -13.28 16.05
N GLY A 342 15.31 -12.06 15.74
CA GLY A 342 13.96 -11.55 15.91
C GLY A 342 12.94 -12.39 15.14
N ARG A 343 13.20 -12.73 13.88
CA ARG A 343 12.35 -13.62 13.07
C ARG A 343 12.20 -14.99 13.73
N HIS A 344 13.29 -15.57 14.22
CA HIS A 344 13.25 -16.85 14.93
C HIS A 344 12.43 -16.76 16.24
N MET A 345 12.54 -15.67 16.99
CA MET A 345 11.74 -15.46 18.21
C MET A 345 10.25 -15.22 17.91
N ILE A 346 9.94 -14.45 16.86
CA ILE A 346 8.57 -14.25 16.37
C ILE A 346 7.95 -15.58 15.94
N LEU A 347 8.67 -16.41 15.18
CA LEU A 347 8.23 -17.75 14.78
C LEU A 347 7.95 -18.63 16.01
N LYS A 348 8.81 -18.57 17.05
CA LYS A 348 8.56 -19.27 18.32
C LYS A 348 7.27 -18.81 18.97
N VAL A 349 7.02 -17.51 19.08
CA VAL A 349 5.78 -16.97 19.68
C VAL A 349 4.55 -17.45 18.90
N HIS A 350 4.56 -17.32 17.56
CA HIS A 350 3.41 -17.69 16.73
C HIS A 350 3.23 -19.21 16.52
N SER A 351 4.26 -20.00 16.80
CA SER A 351 4.17 -21.47 16.82
C SER A 351 3.44 -22.02 18.05
N ARG A 352 3.34 -21.24 19.13
CA ARG A 352 2.64 -21.64 20.36
C ARG A 352 1.19 -22.02 20.03
N GLY A 353 0.79 -23.22 20.44
CA GLY A 353 -0.57 -23.74 20.21
C GLY A 353 -0.81 -24.35 18.82
N LYS A 354 0.19 -24.39 17.92
CA LYS A 354 0.10 -25.09 16.64
C LYS A 354 0.73 -26.49 16.73
N PRO A 355 0.10 -27.53 16.15
CA PRO A 355 0.66 -28.88 16.16
C PRO A 355 1.78 -28.99 15.11
N MET A 356 3.01 -28.70 15.51
CA MET A 356 4.21 -28.79 14.65
C MET A 356 4.85 -30.18 14.76
N ALA A 357 5.43 -30.68 13.67
CA ALA A 357 6.28 -31.86 13.70
C ALA A 357 7.59 -31.58 14.49
N PRO A 358 8.14 -32.57 15.22
CA PRO A 358 9.25 -32.37 16.15
C PRO A 358 10.61 -32.10 15.47
N ASP A 359 10.71 -32.37 14.16
CA ASP A 359 11.89 -32.22 13.32
C ASP A 359 12.02 -30.83 12.68
N ILE A 360 11.05 -29.93 12.90
CA ILE A 360 11.07 -28.59 12.30
C ILE A 360 12.11 -27.70 12.96
N ASP A 361 13.04 -27.19 12.17
CA ASP A 361 13.98 -26.14 12.57
C ASP A 361 13.46 -24.75 12.19
N LEU A 362 12.94 -24.02 13.20
CA LEU A 362 12.47 -22.64 13.03
C LEU A 362 13.60 -21.67 12.64
N LEU A 363 14.86 -21.97 12.96
CA LEU A 363 15.99 -21.11 12.58
C LEU A 363 16.26 -21.22 11.08
N SER A 364 16.18 -22.42 10.50
CA SER A 364 16.22 -22.63 9.05
C SER A 364 15.13 -21.82 8.33
N ILE A 365 13.91 -21.81 8.88
CA ILE A 365 12.79 -21.02 8.34
C ILE A 365 13.10 -19.53 8.41
N ALA A 366 13.61 -19.03 9.54
CA ALA A 366 13.98 -17.63 9.71
C ALA A 366 15.03 -17.15 8.68
N ARG A 367 15.98 -18.03 8.30
CA ARG A 367 16.96 -17.76 7.23
C ARG A 367 16.33 -17.69 5.85
N ARG A 368 15.22 -18.40 5.62
CA ARG A 368 14.50 -18.43 4.33
C ARG A 368 13.49 -17.31 4.16
N THR A 369 13.27 -16.52 5.20
CA THR A 369 12.32 -15.40 5.21
C THR A 369 12.99 -14.05 5.48
N PRO A 370 14.10 -13.67 4.81
CA PRO A 370 14.73 -12.37 5.04
C PRO A 370 13.79 -11.25 4.60
N GLY A 371 13.78 -10.16 5.37
CA GLY A 371 12.90 -9.00 5.14
C GLY A 371 11.43 -9.22 5.49
N PHE A 372 11.03 -10.40 5.97
CA PHE A 372 9.66 -10.64 6.41
C PHE A 372 9.36 -9.88 7.70
N THR A 373 8.19 -9.28 7.76
CA THR A 373 7.68 -8.62 8.96
C THR A 373 7.07 -9.65 9.92
N GLY A 374 6.80 -9.24 11.17
CA GLY A 374 6.13 -10.12 12.14
C GLY A 374 4.78 -10.64 11.64
N ALA A 375 4.02 -9.79 10.93
CA ALA A 375 2.77 -10.17 10.29
C ALA A 375 2.96 -11.22 9.18
N ASP A 376 4.02 -11.09 8.36
CA ASP A 376 4.31 -12.06 7.31
C ASP A 376 4.68 -13.43 7.89
N LEU A 377 5.49 -13.46 8.94
CA LEU A 377 5.87 -14.70 9.64
C LEU A 377 4.66 -15.38 10.30
N ALA A 378 3.79 -14.60 10.93
CA ALA A 378 2.53 -15.09 11.47
C ALA A 378 1.65 -15.69 10.37
N ASN A 379 1.63 -15.04 9.19
CA ASN A 379 0.89 -15.51 8.03
C ASN A 379 1.49 -16.80 7.44
N VAL A 380 2.82 -16.94 7.38
CA VAL A 380 3.48 -18.20 6.96
C VAL A 380 3.03 -19.37 7.82
N LEU A 381 3.06 -19.22 9.15
CA LEU A 381 2.64 -20.29 10.05
C LEU A 381 1.13 -20.59 9.95
N ASN A 382 0.32 -19.56 9.70
CA ASN A 382 -1.11 -19.73 9.48
C ASN A 382 -1.41 -20.46 8.16
N GLU A 383 -0.76 -20.07 7.07
CA GLU A 383 -0.87 -20.75 5.78
C GLU A 383 -0.39 -22.20 5.86
N ALA A 384 0.72 -22.48 6.56
CA ALA A 384 1.20 -23.84 6.79
C ALA A 384 0.15 -24.69 7.53
N ALA A 385 -0.52 -24.13 8.54
CA ALA A 385 -1.61 -24.79 9.25
C ALA A 385 -2.82 -25.06 8.34
N LEU A 386 -3.20 -24.09 7.48
CA LEU A 386 -4.29 -24.24 6.52
C LEU A 386 -3.97 -25.29 5.45
N LEU A 387 -2.74 -25.34 4.96
CA LEU A 387 -2.26 -26.33 4.00
C LEU A 387 -2.30 -27.74 4.61
N THR A 388 -1.83 -27.87 5.84
CA THR A 388 -1.87 -29.11 6.63
C THR A 388 -3.31 -29.60 6.80
N ALA A 389 -4.23 -28.71 7.21
CA ALA A 389 -5.64 -29.02 7.38
C ALA A 389 -6.30 -29.43 6.06
N ARG A 390 -6.00 -28.72 4.95
CA ARG A 390 -6.50 -29.04 3.61
C ARG A 390 -6.02 -30.41 3.12
N GLY A 391 -4.80 -30.80 3.51
CA GLY A 391 -4.25 -32.13 3.25
C GLY A 391 -4.78 -33.23 4.17
N ASN A 392 -5.72 -32.93 5.07
CA ASN A 392 -6.18 -33.83 6.14
C ASN A 392 -5.04 -34.37 7.02
N GLN A 393 -3.94 -33.62 7.15
CA GLN A 393 -2.83 -33.95 8.02
C GLN A 393 -3.07 -33.35 9.43
N LYS A 394 -2.45 -33.95 10.45
CA LYS A 394 -2.61 -33.52 11.86
C LYS A 394 -1.45 -32.67 12.38
N LEU A 395 -0.28 -32.79 11.76
CA LEU A 395 0.95 -32.12 12.15
C LEU A 395 1.43 -31.28 10.97
N ILE A 396 1.81 -30.03 11.27
CA ILE A 396 2.48 -29.14 10.31
C ILE A 396 3.87 -29.70 10.09
N THR A 397 4.23 -29.93 8.83
CA THR A 397 5.52 -30.49 8.39
C THR A 397 6.37 -29.43 7.71
N ASP A 398 7.67 -29.69 7.55
CA ASP A 398 8.59 -28.80 6.82
C ASP A 398 8.10 -28.53 5.39
N ALA A 399 7.64 -29.55 4.67
CA ALA A 399 7.03 -29.40 3.34
C ALA A 399 5.80 -28.46 3.32
N SER A 400 5.01 -28.42 4.40
CA SER A 400 3.87 -27.49 4.50
C SER A 400 4.31 -26.05 4.79
N LEU A 401 5.41 -25.88 5.53
CA LEU A 401 6.03 -24.57 5.79
C LEU A 401 6.70 -24.03 4.54
N ASP A 402 7.37 -24.88 3.78
CA ASP A 402 7.98 -24.56 2.50
C ASP A 402 6.96 -24.04 1.49
N GLU A 403 5.85 -24.79 1.32
CA GLU A 403 4.77 -24.34 0.46
C GLU A 403 4.11 -23.05 0.97
N ALA A 404 4.07 -22.82 2.29
CA ALA A 404 3.55 -21.60 2.87
C ALA A 404 4.45 -20.39 2.61
N ILE A 405 5.78 -20.53 2.76
CA ILE A 405 6.76 -19.50 2.42
C ILE A 405 6.62 -19.14 0.95
N ASP A 406 6.65 -20.14 0.05
CA ASP A 406 6.46 -19.95 -1.38
C ASP A 406 5.16 -19.18 -1.69
N ARG A 407 4.08 -19.50 -0.97
CA ARG A 407 2.78 -18.88 -1.15
C ARG A 407 2.73 -17.43 -0.67
N VAL A 408 3.44 -17.09 0.39
CA VAL A 408 3.55 -15.71 0.88
C VAL A 408 4.42 -14.87 -0.07
N ILE A 409 5.51 -15.43 -0.61
CA ILE A 409 6.42 -14.73 -1.54
C ILE A 409 5.78 -14.55 -2.93
N ALA A 410 5.38 -15.65 -3.56
CA ALA A 410 5.02 -15.70 -4.98
C ALA A 410 3.52 -15.93 -5.24
N GLY A 411 2.74 -16.15 -4.18
CA GLY A 411 1.32 -16.47 -4.28
C GLY A 411 1.06 -17.98 -4.50
N PRO A 412 -0.22 -18.38 -4.59
CA PRO A 412 -0.59 -19.78 -4.73
C PRO A 412 -0.13 -20.37 -6.07
N GLN A 413 0.23 -21.65 -6.05
CA GLN A 413 0.58 -22.42 -7.24
C GLN A 413 -0.60 -22.52 -8.21
N ARG A 414 -0.37 -22.18 -9.50
CA ARG A 414 -1.41 -22.26 -10.55
C ARG A 414 -1.39 -23.62 -11.25
N ARG A 415 -2.01 -24.62 -10.61
CA ARG A 415 -2.09 -25.99 -11.17
C ARG A 415 -2.86 -26.10 -12.50
N THR A 416 -3.76 -25.16 -12.79
CA THR A 416 -4.58 -25.17 -14.02
C THR A 416 -3.90 -24.54 -15.22
N ARG A 417 -2.79 -23.81 -15.03
CA ARG A 417 -2.03 -23.20 -16.13
C ARG A 417 -1.08 -24.26 -16.68
N LEU A 418 -1.55 -25.03 -17.65
CA LEU A 418 -0.71 -25.96 -18.40
C LEU A 418 0.24 -25.14 -19.28
N MET A 419 1.54 -25.19 -18.97
CA MET A 419 2.59 -24.65 -19.83
C MET A 419 2.93 -25.69 -20.90
N SER A 420 3.12 -25.22 -22.13
CA SER A 420 3.66 -26.08 -23.19
C SER A 420 5.07 -26.55 -22.83
N GLU A 421 5.52 -27.67 -23.40
CA GLU A 421 6.89 -28.16 -23.18
C GLU A 421 7.94 -27.11 -23.58
N LYS A 422 7.69 -26.36 -24.65
CA LYS A 422 8.55 -25.26 -25.09
C LYS A 422 8.60 -24.14 -24.05
N GLU A 423 7.47 -23.73 -23.48
CA GLU A 423 7.45 -22.71 -22.42
C GLU A 423 8.13 -23.19 -21.15
N LYS A 424 7.91 -24.45 -20.73
CA LYS A 424 8.63 -25.04 -19.60
C LYS A 424 10.14 -25.04 -19.82
N LEU A 425 10.59 -25.40 -21.02
CA LEU A 425 12.00 -25.39 -21.39
C LEU A 425 12.59 -23.98 -21.34
N ILE A 426 11.90 -22.98 -21.89
CA ILE A 426 12.33 -21.58 -21.84
C ILE A 426 12.44 -21.11 -20.38
N THR A 427 11.42 -21.38 -19.55
CA THR A 427 11.45 -21.03 -18.13
C THR A 427 12.57 -21.75 -17.39
N ALA A 428 12.85 -23.02 -17.69
CA ALA A 428 13.96 -23.75 -17.08
C ALA A 428 15.32 -23.11 -17.41
N TYR A 429 15.54 -22.71 -18.65
CA TYR A 429 16.75 -21.97 -19.04
C TYR A 429 16.82 -20.58 -18.42
N HIS A 430 15.69 -19.89 -18.30
CA HIS A 430 15.61 -18.58 -17.66
C HIS A 430 15.99 -18.64 -16.18
N GLU A 431 15.35 -19.52 -15.41
CA GLU A 431 15.66 -19.71 -13.99
C GLU A 431 17.06 -20.30 -13.79
N GLY A 432 17.45 -21.24 -14.66
CA GLY A 432 18.80 -21.78 -14.66
C GLY A 432 19.86 -20.71 -14.91
N GLY A 433 19.56 -19.72 -15.75
CA GLY A 433 20.42 -18.58 -16.03
C GLY A 433 20.66 -17.72 -14.80
N HIS A 434 19.60 -17.36 -14.06
CA HIS A 434 19.72 -16.66 -12.79
C HIS A 434 20.55 -17.46 -11.77
N ALA A 435 20.22 -18.74 -11.58
CA ALA A 435 20.87 -19.58 -10.58
C ALA A 435 22.35 -19.79 -10.86
N LEU A 436 22.71 -20.05 -12.13
CA LEU A 436 24.09 -20.31 -12.51
C LEU A 436 24.95 -19.04 -12.40
N VAL A 437 24.44 -17.89 -12.86
CA VAL A 437 25.18 -16.63 -12.78
C VAL A 437 25.39 -16.21 -11.33
N ALA A 438 24.39 -16.39 -10.46
CA ALA A 438 24.58 -16.20 -9.02
C ALA A 438 25.69 -17.10 -8.50
N ALA A 439 25.57 -18.43 -8.66
CA ALA A 439 26.54 -19.36 -8.11
C ALA A 439 27.98 -19.20 -8.66
N ALA A 440 28.14 -18.63 -9.86
CA ALA A 440 29.44 -18.39 -10.47
C ALA A 440 30.13 -17.11 -9.96
N LEU A 441 29.37 -16.14 -9.45
CA LEU A 441 29.87 -14.84 -9.00
C LEU A 441 30.12 -14.81 -7.48
N PRO A 442 31.28 -14.29 -7.02
CA PRO A 442 31.67 -14.35 -5.63
C PRO A 442 30.89 -13.40 -4.70
N GLY A 443 30.35 -12.30 -5.23
CA GLY A 443 29.61 -11.30 -4.46
C GLY A 443 28.09 -11.54 -4.38
N THR A 444 27.60 -12.70 -4.82
CA THR A 444 26.18 -13.05 -4.70
C THR A 444 25.94 -14.01 -3.54
N ASP A 445 24.69 -14.00 -3.05
CA ASP A 445 24.26 -14.88 -1.99
C ASP A 445 23.99 -16.31 -2.53
N PRO A 446 24.00 -17.36 -1.70
CA PRO A 446 23.79 -18.71 -2.18
C PRO A 446 22.38 -18.94 -2.76
N VAL A 447 22.30 -19.82 -3.76
CA VAL A 447 21.02 -20.29 -4.32
C VAL A 447 20.42 -21.34 -3.39
N HIS A 448 19.23 -21.06 -2.85
CA HIS A 448 18.52 -21.94 -1.93
C HIS A 448 17.52 -22.85 -2.62
N LYS A 449 16.88 -22.37 -3.69
CA LYS A 449 15.82 -23.11 -4.38
C LYS A 449 15.62 -22.58 -5.80
N ILE A 450 15.29 -23.46 -6.72
CA ILE A 450 14.94 -23.11 -8.10
C ILE A 450 13.66 -23.86 -8.45
N THR A 451 12.68 -23.18 -9.03
CA THR A 451 11.43 -23.83 -9.46
C THR A 451 10.93 -23.27 -10.79
N ILE A 452 10.43 -24.16 -11.64
CA ILE A 452 9.81 -23.83 -12.93
C ILE A 452 8.28 -23.93 -12.87
N LEU A 453 7.72 -23.98 -11.65
CA LEU A 453 6.29 -24.09 -11.42
C LEU A 453 5.65 -22.70 -11.36
N PRO A 454 4.57 -22.45 -12.11
CA PRO A 454 3.96 -21.13 -12.16
C PRO A 454 3.25 -20.78 -10.83
N ARG A 455 3.60 -19.63 -10.27
CA ARG A 455 3.00 -19.07 -9.04
C ARG A 455 2.59 -17.63 -9.25
N GLY A 456 1.37 -17.28 -8.82
CA GLY A 456 0.89 -15.90 -8.92
C GLY A 456 0.99 -15.35 -10.35
N ARG A 457 1.92 -14.40 -10.56
CA ARG A 457 2.24 -13.80 -11.88
C ARG A 457 3.55 -14.36 -12.49
N ALA A 458 4.37 -15.06 -11.72
CA ALA A 458 5.65 -15.62 -12.14
C ALA A 458 5.46 -17.01 -12.78
N LEU A 459 6.30 -17.33 -13.78
CA LEU A 459 6.32 -18.64 -14.45
C LEU A 459 7.27 -19.64 -13.78
N GLY A 460 8.35 -19.13 -13.20
CA GLY A 460 9.27 -19.80 -12.30
C GLY A 460 9.85 -18.75 -11.36
N TYR A 461 10.73 -19.16 -10.44
CA TYR A 461 11.59 -18.23 -9.72
C TYR A 461 12.81 -18.94 -9.14
N THR A 462 13.88 -18.16 -8.97
CA THR A 462 15.13 -18.55 -8.33
C THR A 462 15.27 -17.82 -7.01
N MET A 463 15.50 -18.57 -5.92
CA MET A 463 15.59 -18.02 -4.57
C MET A 463 17.06 -17.90 -4.16
N VAL A 464 17.57 -16.67 -4.21
CA VAL A 464 18.92 -16.29 -3.77
C VAL A 464 18.80 -15.54 -2.45
N LEU A 465 19.30 -16.13 -1.36
CA LEU A 465 19.13 -15.59 -0.01
C LEU A 465 20.47 -15.60 0.75
N PRO A 466 20.78 -14.54 1.51
CA PRO A 466 22.00 -14.50 2.31
C PRO A 466 21.89 -15.43 3.53
N ASP A 467 23.03 -15.97 3.97
CA ASP A 467 23.09 -16.74 5.23
C ASP A 467 23.00 -15.83 6.48
N GLU A 468 23.35 -14.55 6.33
CA GLU A 468 23.31 -13.52 7.37
C GLU A 468 22.71 -12.20 6.85
N ASP A 469 21.96 -11.48 7.69
CA ASP A 469 21.38 -10.20 7.29
C ASP A 469 22.50 -9.14 7.10
N LYS A 470 22.64 -8.62 5.88
CA LYS A 470 23.62 -7.58 5.51
C LYS A 470 22.97 -6.19 5.49
N TYR A 471 23.57 -5.22 6.17
CA TYR A 471 23.08 -3.83 6.18
C TYR A 471 23.64 -2.96 5.06
N SER A 472 24.79 -3.31 4.49
CA SER A 472 25.45 -2.56 3.43
C SER A 472 25.95 -3.50 2.32
N GLN A 473 26.07 -2.96 1.11
CA GLN A 473 26.53 -3.69 -0.07
C GLN A 473 27.63 -2.90 -0.76
N THR A 474 28.68 -3.60 -1.15
CA THR A 474 29.80 -3.03 -1.90
C THR A 474 29.43 -2.84 -3.37
N ARG A 475 30.16 -1.96 -4.08
CA ARG A 475 29.98 -1.77 -5.53
C ARG A 475 30.12 -3.08 -6.30
N SER A 476 31.07 -3.93 -5.93
CA SER A 476 31.31 -5.22 -6.59
C SER A 476 30.12 -6.18 -6.40
N GLU A 477 29.57 -6.27 -5.18
CA GLU A 477 28.35 -7.07 -4.94
C GLU A 477 27.15 -6.53 -5.73
N MET A 478 27.00 -5.20 -5.85
CA MET A 478 25.92 -4.64 -6.67
C MET A 478 26.08 -4.94 -8.17
N LEU A 479 27.30 -4.93 -8.70
CA LEU A 479 27.57 -5.34 -10.07
C LEU A 479 27.27 -6.83 -10.29
N ASP A 480 27.64 -7.68 -9.33
CA ASP A 480 27.34 -9.10 -9.38
C ASP A 480 25.83 -9.35 -9.34
N LYS A 481 25.09 -8.57 -8.54
CA LYS A 481 23.62 -8.58 -8.52
C LYS A 481 23.02 -8.14 -9.85
N LEU A 482 23.59 -7.15 -10.54
CA LEU A 482 23.13 -6.76 -11.88
C LEU A 482 23.31 -7.91 -12.89
N ALA A 483 24.46 -8.58 -12.87
CA ALA A 483 24.71 -9.73 -13.74
C ALA A 483 23.74 -10.88 -13.45
N TYR A 484 23.51 -11.19 -12.17
CA TYR A 484 22.49 -12.15 -11.72
C TYR A 484 21.08 -11.79 -12.22
N MET A 485 20.64 -10.53 -12.06
CA MET A 485 19.32 -10.08 -12.52
C MET A 485 19.16 -10.18 -14.04
N LEU A 486 20.25 -10.09 -14.80
CA LEU A 486 20.22 -10.21 -16.26
C LEU A 486 20.50 -11.63 -16.76
N GLY A 487 20.80 -12.57 -15.86
CA GLY A 487 21.15 -13.95 -16.18
C GLY A 487 20.05 -14.72 -16.92
N GLY A 488 18.79 -14.61 -16.50
CA GLY A 488 17.68 -15.29 -17.18
C GLY A 488 17.48 -14.82 -18.61
N ARG A 489 17.56 -13.51 -18.85
CA ARG A 489 17.50 -12.95 -20.20
C ARG A 489 18.70 -13.34 -21.06
N ALA A 490 19.91 -13.27 -20.51
CA ALA A 490 21.12 -13.67 -21.22
C ALA A 490 21.06 -15.15 -21.64
N ALA A 491 20.49 -16.03 -20.79
CA ALA A 491 20.25 -17.42 -21.13
C ALA A 491 19.24 -17.56 -22.28
N GLU A 492 18.13 -16.83 -22.27
CA GLU A 492 17.17 -16.86 -23.38
C GLU A 492 17.80 -16.43 -24.71
N GLU A 493 18.56 -15.34 -24.72
CA GLU A 493 19.22 -14.83 -25.92
C GLU A 493 20.29 -15.79 -26.45
N MET A 494 21.04 -16.45 -25.56
CA MET A 494 22.04 -17.45 -25.94
C MET A 494 21.44 -18.71 -26.55
N ILE A 495 20.36 -19.22 -25.96
CA ILE A 495 19.80 -20.54 -26.30
C ILE A 495 18.77 -20.45 -27.42
N PHE A 496 17.87 -19.47 -27.34
CA PHE A 496 16.72 -19.36 -28.23
C PHE A 496 16.88 -18.26 -29.27
N HIS A 497 17.87 -17.38 -29.11
CA HIS A 497 18.14 -16.24 -30.01
C HIS A 497 16.97 -15.25 -30.15
N ASP A 498 15.98 -15.36 -29.28
CA ASP A 498 14.78 -14.52 -29.25
C ASP A 498 14.33 -14.36 -27.79
N PRO A 499 14.51 -13.16 -27.19
CA PRO A 499 14.16 -12.93 -25.80
C PRO A 499 12.64 -12.87 -25.62
N THR A 500 12.17 -13.35 -24.47
CA THR A 500 10.75 -13.31 -24.12
C THR A 500 10.39 -12.06 -23.31
N THR A 501 9.09 -11.86 -23.10
CA THR A 501 8.58 -10.84 -22.19
C THR A 501 8.70 -11.22 -20.70
N GLY A 502 9.17 -12.43 -20.39
CA GLY A 502 9.32 -12.95 -19.02
C GLY A 502 10.31 -12.13 -18.17
N ALA A 503 11.37 -11.63 -18.79
CA ALA A 503 12.44 -10.87 -18.12
C ALA A 503 12.07 -9.43 -17.72
N GLY A 504 10.81 -8.99 -17.92
CA GLY A 504 10.41 -7.59 -17.71
C GLY A 504 10.68 -7.07 -16.29
N ASN A 505 10.37 -7.89 -15.27
CA ASN A 505 10.59 -7.54 -13.87
C ASN A 505 12.08 -7.48 -13.51
N ASP A 506 12.91 -8.33 -14.12
CA ASP A 506 14.35 -8.36 -13.82
C ASP A 506 15.07 -7.18 -14.47
N ILE A 507 14.64 -6.78 -15.67
CA ILE A 507 15.09 -5.55 -16.32
C ILE A 507 14.71 -4.32 -15.49
N GLU A 508 13.48 -4.25 -14.98
CA GLU A 508 13.02 -3.15 -14.13
C GLU A 508 13.87 -3.02 -12.85
N LYS A 509 14.10 -4.15 -12.16
CA LYS A 509 14.95 -4.21 -10.95
C LYS A 509 16.40 -3.86 -11.24
N ALA A 510 16.99 -4.44 -12.29
CA ALA A 510 18.36 -4.16 -12.70
C ALA A 510 18.53 -2.68 -13.06
N THR A 511 17.59 -2.10 -13.80
CA THR A 511 17.60 -0.68 -14.18
C THR A 511 17.50 0.21 -12.94
N SER A 512 16.62 -0.12 -11.99
CA SER A 512 16.46 0.64 -10.75
C SER A 512 17.72 0.59 -9.89
N LEU A 513 18.35 -0.58 -9.75
CA LEU A 513 19.60 -0.75 -9.02
C LEU A 513 20.75 0.01 -9.70
N ALA A 514 20.93 -0.16 -11.01
CA ALA A 514 21.97 0.52 -11.78
C ALA A 514 21.80 2.05 -11.68
N ARG A 515 20.57 2.56 -11.77
CA ARG A 515 20.29 3.98 -11.59
C ARG A 515 20.61 4.44 -10.17
N ALA A 516 20.26 3.67 -9.14
CA ALA A 516 20.61 3.99 -7.75
C ALA A 516 22.12 4.00 -7.49
N MET A 517 22.88 3.08 -8.12
CA MET A 517 24.35 3.10 -8.09
C MET A 517 24.91 4.43 -8.63
N VAL A 518 24.29 4.96 -9.68
CA VAL A 518 24.70 6.23 -10.29
C VAL A 518 24.25 7.44 -9.46
N THR A 519 22.97 7.50 -9.07
CA THR A 519 22.36 8.72 -8.53
C THR A 519 22.36 8.80 -7.01
N GLN A 520 22.26 7.68 -6.29
CA GLN A 520 22.13 7.67 -4.84
C GLN A 520 23.45 7.33 -4.14
N TYR A 521 24.21 6.39 -4.71
CA TYR A 521 25.44 5.88 -4.09
C TYR A 521 26.73 6.48 -4.68
N GLY A 522 26.64 7.22 -5.79
CA GLY A 522 27.80 7.87 -6.40
C GLY A 522 28.91 6.90 -6.83
N MET A 523 28.53 5.74 -7.36
CA MET A 523 29.45 4.63 -7.72
C MET A 523 30.02 4.73 -9.14
N THR A 524 30.01 5.93 -9.72
CA THR A 524 30.60 6.22 -11.04
C THR A 524 31.80 7.14 -10.90
N GLU A 525 32.81 6.91 -11.74
CA GLU A 525 33.99 7.77 -11.80
C GLU A 525 33.65 9.15 -12.36
N ARG A 526 32.76 9.21 -13.38
CA ARG A 526 32.44 10.42 -14.12
C ARG A 526 31.63 11.44 -13.32
N LEU A 527 30.67 11.00 -12.51
CA LEU A 527 29.86 11.89 -11.65
C LEU A 527 30.46 12.01 -10.23
N GLY A 528 31.20 10.99 -9.80
CA GLY A 528 31.79 10.93 -8.47
C GLY A 528 30.78 10.65 -7.36
N ALA A 529 31.22 10.84 -6.11
CA ALA A 529 30.44 10.56 -4.91
C ALA A 529 29.44 11.71 -4.59
N ILE A 530 28.50 11.96 -5.51
CA ILE A 530 27.44 12.96 -5.34
C ILE A 530 26.06 12.29 -5.36
N LYS A 531 25.12 12.81 -4.56
CA LYS A 531 23.71 12.40 -4.61
C LYS A 531 22.97 13.28 -5.62
N LEU A 532 22.40 12.65 -6.64
CA LEU A 532 21.61 13.26 -7.70
C LEU A 532 20.14 12.87 -7.55
N GLY A 533 19.23 13.83 -7.71
CA GLY A 533 17.81 13.66 -7.50
C GLY A 533 17.40 13.84 -6.02
N GLU A 534 16.25 14.46 -5.80
CA GLU A 534 15.59 14.41 -4.50
C GLU A 534 14.78 13.11 -4.41
N SER A 535 15.05 12.31 -3.38
CA SER A 535 14.30 11.07 -3.10
C SER A 535 12.92 11.34 -2.48
N ASN A 536 12.58 12.61 -2.20
CA ASN A 536 11.44 13.04 -1.38
C ASN A 536 10.37 13.80 -2.16
N SER A 537 9.99 13.36 -3.36
CA SER A 537 8.82 13.93 -4.03
C SER A 537 7.59 13.05 -3.85
N GLU A 538 6.61 13.60 -3.12
CA GLU A 538 5.31 13.03 -2.82
C GLU A 538 4.61 12.43 -4.07
N PRO A 539 4.01 11.23 -3.98
CA PRO A 539 3.01 10.78 -4.96
C PRO A 539 1.71 11.53 -4.67
N PHE A 540 1.60 12.75 -5.18
CA PHE A 540 0.34 13.50 -5.23
C PHE A 540 -0.23 13.40 -6.65
N LEU A 541 -1.47 12.95 -6.75
CA LEU A 541 -2.26 12.68 -7.98
C LEU A 541 -2.46 13.88 -8.94
N GLY A 542 -1.75 14.98 -8.74
CA GLY A 542 -1.75 16.15 -9.62
C GLY A 542 -0.37 16.76 -9.87
N ARG A 543 0.72 16.10 -9.43
CA ARG A 543 2.10 16.62 -9.52
C ARG A 543 3.06 15.72 -10.33
N ASP A 544 2.54 14.72 -11.04
CA ASP A 544 3.32 13.89 -11.97
C ASP A 544 3.81 14.64 -13.23
N PHE A 545 3.40 15.89 -13.43
CA PHE A 545 3.84 16.71 -14.57
C PHE A 545 5.16 17.46 -14.34
N GLY A 546 5.81 17.32 -13.19
CA GLY A 546 7.02 18.08 -12.90
C GLY A 546 7.85 17.53 -11.77
N HIS A 547 8.46 16.35 -11.95
CA HIS A 547 9.68 16.04 -11.22
C HIS A 547 10.74 17.04 -11.64
N GLN A 548 10.97 18.07 -10.82
CA GLN A 548 12.05 19.00 -11.05
C GLN A 548 13.36 18.28 -10.68
N ARG A 549 14.03 17.72 -11.69
CA ARG A 549 15.38 17.18 -11.53
C ARG A 549 16.25 18.29 -10.94
N ASN A 550 16.93 18.04 -9.83
CA ASN A 550 17.88 18.99 -9.22
C ASN A 550 19.24 19.01 -9.93
N TYR A 551 19.29 18.57 -11.19
CA TYR A 551 20.47 18.51 -12.03
C TYR A 551 20.09 18.83 -13.49
N SER A 552 21.05 19.30 -14.29
CA SER A 552 20.82 19.71 -15.68
C SER A 552 20.51 18.53 -16.59
N GLU A 553 19.95 18.80 -17.78
CA GLU A 553 19.75 17.78 -18.81
C GLU A 553 21.06 17.12 -19.26
N ASP A 554 22.18 17.85 -19.24
CA ASP A 554 23.50 17.27 -19.51
C ASP A 554 23.87 16.20 -18.48
N VAL A 555 23.63 16.47 -17.19
CA VAL A 555 23.84 15.47 -16.12
C VAL A 555 22.86 14.32 -16.26
N ALA A 556 21.61 14.58 -16.65
CA ALA A 556 20.63 13.52 -16.92
C ALA A 556 21.11 12.57 -18.03
N ALA A 557 21.64 13.10 -19.14
CA ALA A 557 22.20 12.31 -20.22
C ALA A 557 23.38 11.45 -19.75
N ILE A 558 24.25 12.00 -18.88
CA ILE A 558 25.36 11.23 -18.29
C ILE A 558 24.85 10.11 -17.39
N VAL A 559 23.82 10.37 -16.58
CA VAL A 559 23.21 9.34 -15.72
C VAL A 559 22.66 8.19 -16.56
N ASP A 560 21.97 8.48 -17.67
CA ASP A 560 21.42 7.46 -18.56
C ASP A 560 22.53 6.67 -19.27
N GLU A 561 23.61 7.34 -19.69
CA GLU A 561 24.78 6.70 -20.32
C GLU A 561 25.48 5.73 -19.36
N GLU A 562 25.76 6.16 -18.12
CA GLU A 562 26.39 5.31 -17.09
C GLU A 562 25.48 4.16 -16.68
N THR A 563 24.16 4.40 -16.55
CA THR A 563 23.18 3.34 -16.25
C THR A 563 23.17 2.29 -17.36
N LYS A 564 23.14 2.72 -18.62
CA LYS A 564 23.21 1.81 -19.79
C LYS A 564 24.52 1.03 -19.81
N LYS A 565 25.65 1.68 -19.47
CA LYS A 565 26.95 1.02 -19.40
C LYS A 565 26.98 -0.07 -18.34
N PHE A 566 26.44 0.17 -17.14
CA PHE A 566 26.32 -0.86 -16.11
C PHE A 566 25.50 -2.06 -16.58
N LEU A 567 24.31 -1.81 -17.15
CA LEU A 567 23.43 -2.87 -17.64
C LEU A 567 24.06 -3.67 -18.79
N ALA A 568 24.68 -3.00 -19.76
CA ALA A 568 25.33 -3.66 -20.89
C ALA A 568 26.51 -4.53 -20.43
N THR A 569 27.33 -4.02 -19.50
CA THR A 569 28.46 -4.78 -18.94
C THR A 569 27.97 -6.01 -18.17
N ALA A 570 26.95 -5.83 -17.31
CA ALA A 570 26.37 -6.91 -16.53
C ALA A 570 25.71 -7.99 -17.41
N HIS A 571 25.02 -7.57 -18.48
CA HIS A 571 24.42 -8.50 -19.45
C HIS A 571 25.49 -9.32 -20.18
N GLN A 572 26.56 -8.67 -20.65
CA GLN A 572 27.67 -9.35 -21.31
C GLN A 572 28.36 -10.32 -20.35
N GLU A 573 28.63 -9.90 -19.12
CA GLU A 573 29.25 -10.75 -18.10
C GLU A 573 28.39 -11.99 -17.79
N ALA A 574 27.06 -11.82 -17.68
CA ALA A 574 26.13 -12.93 -17.53
C ALA A 574 26.20 -13.89 -18.73
N PHE A 575 26.23 -13.35 -19.96
CA PHE A 575 26.37 -14.14 -21.18
C PHE A 575 27.67 -14.95 -21.18
N ASP A 576 28.80 -14.33 -20.90
CA ASP A 576 30.11 -15.00 -20.88
C ASP A 576 30.15 -16.11 -19.83
N ILE A 577 29.58 -15.88 -18.64
CA ILE A 577 29.50 -16.89 -17.58
C ILE A 577 28.66 -18.10 -18.01
N LEU A 578 27.53 -17.85 -18.67
CA LEU A 578 26.63 -18.90 -19.15
C LEU A 578 27.27 -19.71 -20.28
N GLU A 579 28.02 -19.07 -21.18
CA GLU A 579 28.71 -19.72 -22.29
C GLU A 579 29.85 -20.60 -21.75
N GLU A 580 30.65 -20.04 -20.85
CA GLU A 580 31.73 -20.76 -20.18
C GLU A 580 31.25 -21.95 -19.35
N ASN A 581 30.00 -21.97 -18.89
CA ASN A 581 29.42 -23.02 -18.04
C ASN A 581 28.22 -23.73 -18.69
N ARG A 582 28.17 -23.77 -20.02
CA ARG A 582 27.03 -24.29 -20.76
C ARG A 582 26.69 -25.75 -20.41
N ASP A 583 27.71 -26.57 -20.17
CA ASP A 583 27.59 -27.95 -19.72
C ASP A 583 26.82 -28.07 -18.38
N VAL A 584 27.11 -27.17 -17.43
CA VAL A 584 26.44 -27.12 -16.12
C VAL A 584 25.02 -26.58 -16.25
N LEU A 585 24.80 -25.58 -17.12
CA LEU A 585 23.47 -25.04 -17.39
C LEU A 585 22.52 -26.11 -17.93
N ASP A 586 22.97 -26.86 -18.94
CA ASP A 586 22.15 -27.91 -19.57
C ASP A 586 21.84 -29.03 -18.56
N ALA A 587 22.80 -29.42 -17.70
CA ALA A 587 22.57 -30.38 -16.63
C ALA A 587 21.53 -29.89 -15.61
N LEU A 588 21.60 -28.61 -15.24
CA LEU A 588 20.63 -27.97 -14.35
C LEU A 588 19.22 -27.97 -14.96
N VAL A 589 19.10 -27.60 -16.23
CA VAL A 589 17.82 -27.57 -16.94
C VAL A 589 17.19 -28.95 -17.03
N LEU A 590 17.98 -29.99 -17.33
CA LEU A 590 17.47 -31.37 -17.34
C LEU A 590 16.96 -31.80 -15.96
N ALA A 591 17.69 -31.46 -14.89
CA ALA A 591 17.24 -31.73 -13.53
C ALA A 591 15.94 -30.97 -13.18
N LEU A 592 15.81 -29.71 -13.62
CA LEU A 592 14.59 -28.91 -13.44
C LEU A 592 13.41 -29.47 -14.24
N LEU A 593 13.62 -29.99 -15.45
CA LEU A 593 12.54 -30.59 -16.24
C LEU A 593 12.06 -31.93 -15.66
N ASP A 594 12.94 -32.66 -14.98
CA ASP A 594 12.59 -33.92 -14.30
C ASP A 594 11.86 -33.68 -12.96
N LYS A 595 12.38 -32.80 -12.11
CA LYS A 595 11.86 -32.59 -10.75
C LYS A 595 10.96 -31.37 -10.58
N GLU A 596 10.93 -30.46 -11.55
CA GLU A 596 10.21 -29.17 -11.55
C GLU A 596 10.66 -28.16 -10.47
N THR A 597 11.28 -28.64 -9.39
CA THR A 597 11.85 -27.85 -8.28
C THR A 597 13.10 -28.55 -7.78
N LEU A 598 14.16 -27.77 -7.51
CA LEU A 598 15.40 -28.22 -6.90
C LEU A 598 15.69 -27.44 -5.63
N ASP A 599 15.99 -28.15 -4.55
CA ASP A 599 16.36 -27.56 -3.25
C ASP A 599 17.87 -27.34 -3.12
N LYS A 600 18.31 -26.61 -2.08
CA LYS A 600 19.71 -26.19 -1.85
C LYS A 600 20.73 -27.32 -2.02
N ALA A 601 20.44 -28.52 -1.50
CA ALA A 601 21.34 -29.67 -1.59
C ALA A 601 21.46 -30.22 -3.02
N GLU A 602 20.36 -30.23 -3.77
CA GLU A 602 20.33 -30.72 -5.15
C GLU A 602 21.00 -29.72 -6.10
N VAL A 603 20.75 -28.42 -5.88
CA VAL A 603 21.43 -27.34 -6.59
C VAL A 603 22.93 -27.39 -6.34
N ALA A 604 23.36 -27.60 -5.10
CA ALA A 604 24.78 -27.71 -4.76
C ALA A 604 25.46 -28.89 -5.48
N ALA A 605 24.78 -30.02 -5.63
CA ALA A 605 25.30 -31.17 -6.37
C ALA A 605 25.47 -30.88 -7.87
N VAL A 606 24.50 -30.17 -8.48
CA VAL A 606 24.60 -29.75 -9.89
C VAL A 606 25.73 -28.73 -10.11
N PHE A 607 26.02 -27.89 -9.11
CA PHE A 607 27.02 -26.83 -9.18
C PHE A 607 28.44 -27.26 -8.76
N GLU A 608 28.68 -28.53 -8.41
CA GLU A 608 30.03 -29.03 -8.14
C GLU A 608 31.04 -28.78 -9.28
N PRO A 609 30.72 -29.01 -10.57
CA PRO A 609 31.62 -28.72 -11.70
C PRO A 609 31.65 -27.23 -12.13
N LEU A 610 30.96 -26.33 -11.43
CA LEU A 610 30.79 -24.93 -11.85
C LEU A 610 32.12 -24.14 -11.85
N ARG A 611 32.43 -23.49 -12.97
CA ARG A 611 33.59 -22.61 -13.14
C ARG A 611 33.25 -21.23 -12.58
N ARG A 612 33.80 -20.90 -11.42
CA ARG A 612 33.55 -19.64 -10.70
C ARG A 612 34.50 -18.52 -11.15
N ARG A 613 33.99 -17.28 -11.18
CA ARG A 613 34.77 -16.08 -11.48
C ARG A 613 35.61 -15.65 -10.27
N PRO A 614 36.81 -15.07 -10.49
CA PRO A 614 37.59 -14.47 -9.41
C PRO A 614 36.89 -13.21 -8.87
N ALA A 615 37.27 -12.79 -7.66
CA ALA A 615 36.82 -11.52 -7.11
C ALA A 615 37.23 -10.34 -8.01
N ARG A 616 36.32 -9.37 -8.15
CA ARG A 616 36.58 -8.15 -8.92
C ARG A 616 37.76 -7.37 -8.32
N PRO A 617 38.58 -6.70 -9.14
CA PRO A 617 39.66 -5.85 -8.63
C PRO A 617 39.10 -4.68 -7.81
N ALA A 618 39.94 -4.13 -6.95
CA ALA A 618 39.58 -2.99 -6.10
C ALA A 618 39.11 -1.79 -6.95
N TRP A 619 37.98 -1.22 -6.57
CA TRP A 619 37.49 0.02 -7.17
C TRP A 619 38.13 1.22 -6.48
N THR A 620 38.75 2.10 -7.27
CA THR A 620 39.43 3.31 -6.78
C THR A 620 38.61 4.58 -7.03
N GLY A 621 37.69 4.54 -8.00
CA GLY A 621 36.85 5.68 -8.40
C GLY A 621 37.58 6.83 -9.07
N SER A 622 38.88 6.68 -9.34
CA SER A 622 39.71 7.60 -10.11
C SER A 622 41.04 6.90 -10.46
N PRO A 623 41.67 7.23 -11.60
CA PRO A 623 42.97 6.68 -11.99
C PRO A 623 44.09 7.12 -11.04
N ASP A 624 43.90 8.22 -10.32
CA ASP A 624 44.91 8.81 -9.43
C ASP A 624 44.84 8.29 -7.98
N ARG A 625 43.85 7.45 -7.66
CA ARG A 625 43.64 6.90 -6.31
C ARG A 625 44.23 5.51 -6.22
N ASN A 626 45.25 5.34 -5.38
CA ASN A 626 45.87 4.04 -5.11
C ASN A 626 45.33 3.45 -3.80
N PRO A 627 44.80 2.21 -3.80
CA PRO A 627 44.43 1.51 -2.58
C PRO A 627 45.63 1.34 -1.64
N SER A 628 45.39 1.41 -0.34
CA SER A 628 46.40 1.07 0.66
C SER A 628 46.77 -0.41 0.58
N GLU A 629 48.08 -0.72 0.60
CA GLU A 629 48.59 -2.08 0.73
C GLU A 629 48.52 -2.60 2.17
N LEU A 630 48.37 -1.71 3.16
CA LEU A 630 48.17 -2.09 4.55
C LEU A 630 46.75 -2.67 4.71
N PRO A 631 46.61 -3.89 5.29
CA PRO A 631 45.31 -4.49 5.51
C PRO A 631 44.50 -3.72 6.58
N PRO A 632 43.17 -3.97 6.67
CA PRO A 632 42.38 -3.51 7.78
C PRO A 632 42.96 -3.95 9.13
N VAL A 633 42.74 -3.15 10.18
CA VAL A 633 43.22 -3.48 11.53
C VAL A 633 42.62 -4.82 11.99
N GLU A 634 43.47 -5.76 12.37
CA GLU A 634 43.01 -6.98 13.03
C GLU A 634 42.50 -6.64 14.43
N VAL A 635 41.20 -6.88 14.68
CA VAL A 635 40.60 -6.65 15.99
C VAL A 635 41.09 -7.73 16.97
N PRO A 636 41.89 -7.38 18.01
CA PRO A 636 42.38 -8.34 19.00
C PRO A 636 41.24 -9.02 19.74
N GLN A 637 41.44 -10.27 20.15
CA GLN A 637 40.40 -11.07 20.83
C GLN A 637 39.87 -10.38 22.09
N GLU A 638 40.74 -9.72 22.87
CA GLU A 638 40.34 -8.94 24.06
C GLU A 638 39.35 -7.81 23.75
N ILE A 639 39.40 -7.22 22.55
CA ILE A 639 38.43 -6.21 22.12
C ILE A 639 37.12 -6.89 21.74
N ARG A 640 37.18 -8.03 21.05
CA ARG A 640 35.99 -8.82 20.69
C ARG A 640 35.24 -9.30 21.93
N ASP A 641 35.96 -9.81 22.92
CA ASP A 641 35.38 -10.32 24.16
C ASP A 641 34.74 -9.20 24.99
N ARG A 642 35.40 -8.03 25.08
CA ARG A 642 34.79 -6.84 25.71
C ARG A 642 33.56 -6.33 24.96
N ALA A 643 33.60 -6.32 23.64
CA ALA A 643 32.46 -5.94 22.82
C ALA A 643 31.29 -6.92 22.99
N ALA A 644 31.56 -8.23 23.05
CA ALA A 644 30.56 -9.26 23.31
C ALA A 644 29.97 -9.14 24.71
N ALA A 645 30.79 -8.83 25.72
CA ALA A 645 30.32 -8.60 27.09
C ALA A 645 29.41 -7.36 27.19
N ASN A 646 29.74 -6.27 26.49
CA ASN A 646 28.89 -5.08 26.43
C ASN A 646 27.56 -5.33 25.69
N GLY A 647 27.57 -6.20 24.68
CA GLY A 647 26.34 -6.63 23.99
C GLY A 647 25.47 -7.56 24.85
N ALA A 648 26.07 -8.39 25.70
CA ALA A 648 25.38 -9.33 26.58
C ALA A 648 24.87 -8.68 27.88
N SER A 649 25.50 -7.60 28.36
CA SER A 649 25.07 -6.88 29.57
C SER A 649 23.69 -6.23 29.46
N HIS A 650 23.13 -6.09 28.25
CA HIS A 650 21.76 -5.62 28.06
C HIS A 650 20.69 -6.72 28.22
N GLY A 651 21.07 -8.01 28.28
CA GLY A 651 20.12 -9.13 28.39
C GLY A 651 19.98 -9.74 29.79
N GLN A 652 20.93 -9.52 30.71
CA GLN A 652 21.02 -10.29 31.95
C GLN A 652 21.67 -9.56 33.14
N GLU A 653 21.29 -8.32 33.48
CA GLU A 653 21.52 -7.81 34.86
C GLU A 653 20.30 -7.05 35.40
N ALA A 654 19.22 -7.79 35.68
CA ALA A 654 18.31 -7.45 36.78
C ALA A 654 18.97 -7.87 38.11
N GLY A 655 20.10 -7.25 38.44
CA GLY A 655 20.87 -7.50 39.66
C GLY A 655 21.08 -6.20 40.42
N ALA A 656 20.14 -5.87 41.31
CA ALA A 656 20.22 -4.87 42.37
C ALA A 656 21.29 -3.77 42.16
N GLY A 657 20.92 -2.70 41.45
CA GLY A 657 21.68 -1.45 41.47
C GLY A 657 21.88 -1.01 42.92
N ALA A 658 23.11 -1.11 43.41
CA ALA A 658 23.48 -0.62 44.71
C ALA A 658 23.18 0.88 44.75
N ILE A 659 22.23 1.25 45.61
CA ILE A 659 21.85 2.62 45.89
C ILE A 659 23.08 3.30 46.52
N ILE A 660 23.87 4.01 45.71
CA ILE A 660 24.83 4.98 46.23
C ILE A 660 24.00 6.21 46.60
N THR A 661 23.52 6.25 47.84
CA THR A 661 22.97 7.47 48.43
C THR A 661 24.04 8.57 48.38
N PRO A 662 23.72 9.81 47.99
CA PRO A 662 24.65 10.92 48.11
C PRO A 662 25.03 11.09 49.59
N PRO A 663 26.29 11.41 49.93
CA PRO A 663 26.64 11.76 51.30
C PRO A 663 25.83 13.02 51.69
N GLY A 664 25.18 12.93 52.85
CA GLY A 664 24.38 14.02 53.40
C GLY A 664 25.17 15.32 53.58
N SER A 665 24.44 16.41 53.78
CA SER A 665 24.97 17.76 53.99
C SER A 665 25.96 17.82 55.16
N GLY A 666 27.25 17.71 54.84
CA GLY A 666 28.35 17.79 55.78
C GLY A 666 29.64 17.54 55.01
N GLY A 667 30.20 18.60 54.42
CA GLY A 667 31.36 18.51 53.57
C GLY A 667 32.63 18.10 54.30
N ASP A 668 33.55 17.50 53.55
CA ASP A 668 34.98 17.75 53.70
C ASP A 668 35.62 17.63 52.31
N VAL A 669 35.98 18.79 51.77
CA VAL A 669 36.86 18.94 50.61
C VAL A 669 38.27 18.82 51.13
N HIS A 670 39.03 17.80 50.70
CA HIS A 670 40.48 17.84 50.42
C HIS A 670 40.99 16.39 50.25
N GLY A 671 41.22 15.99 49.00
CA GLY A 671 41.96 14.78 48.66
C GLY A 671 43.21 15.13 47.84
N GLN A 672 44.39 15.02 48.45
CA GLN A 672 45.67 14.86 47.74
C GLN A 672 46.22 13.44 47.99
N PRO A 673 47.11 12.93 47.10
CA PRO A 673 47.21 11.51 46.78
C PRO A 673 48.24 10.75 47.63
N GLY A 674 47.91 9.51 48.01
CA GLY A 674 48.80 8.58 48.69
C GLY A 674 49.45 7.60 47.71
N LEU A 675 50.78 7.67 47.66
CA LEU A 675 51.72 6.86 46.88
C LEU A 675 51.67 5.36 47.22
N GLY A 676 51.88 4.54 46.20
CA GLY A 676 52.24 3.12 46.34
C GLY A 676 53.72 2.89 46.63
N ASN A 677 54.01 1.70 47.15
CA ASN A 677 55.23 0.89 47.07
C ASN A 677 55.21 -0.15 48.22
N ASP A 678 55.74 -1.38 48.14
CA ASP A 678 56.26 -2.18 47.04
C ASP A 678 56.57 -3.60 47.61
N ALA A 679 56.72 -4.55 46.68
CA ALA A 679 57.65 -5.68 46.69
C ALA A 679 57.50 -6.91 47.63
N GLY A 680 57.55 -8.08 46.96
CA GLY A 680 57.98 -9.37 47.52
C GLY A 680 58.01 -10.50 46.49
N LEU A 681 59.04 -10.54 45.64
CA LEU A 681 59.41 -11.68 44.77
C LEU A 681 59.93 -12.88 45.60
N PRO A 682 59.84 -14.13 45.10
CA PRO A 682 60.63 -15.25 45.62
C PRO A 682 61.73 -15.67 44.63
N ASN A 683 62.89 -16.07 45.17
CA ASN A 683 63.94 -16.75 44.40
C ASN A 683 63.71 -18.27 44.40
N ALA A 684 63.64 -18.86 43.21
CA ALA A 684 64.54 -19.91 42.71
C ALA A 684 64.35 -20.05 41.20
#